data_AF-A0A7Y1STJ0-F1
#
_entry.id   AF-A0A7Y1STJ0-F1
#
_cell.length_a   1.000
_cell.length_b   1.000
_cell.length_c   1.000
_cell.angle_alpha   90.00
_cell.angle_beta   90.00
_cell.angle_gamma   90.00
#
_symmetry.space_group_name_H-M   'P 1'
#
loop_
_entity.id
_entity.type
_entity.pdbx_description
1 polymer ?
#
loop_
_entity_poly.entity_id
_entity_poly.type
_entity_poly.pdbx_seq_one_letter_code
_entity_poly.pdbx_strand_id
1 'polypeptide(L)'
;MPKPRGILPTDPQARATWNRYRAQSEGRIHMSGAPDRARTADLMANISPFDALSPGRLEELAATVTERHLERGEILIREGEQGNSVFVVVSGRLRAYVHDGNETPVVVGEISAGESVGEMALLSDHPRSASVRAVRESRLIELNREAFHDLIADDPTALTSLTRTIVERLSRSIHHSAATGRIRTIAILAAGQTTDVNRAAAELADELAAHGSVTTVGRAETDASPAMTFSRRVRDLESQYDKILMIGDPESPEWTHECIGQADRVLLIAEADSSPRLNPIESELLAHADRDARARMDLVIIHRAAQTMPARVEKWQQDRPGVRCFNLRQDSNLGFPRLARILQGKAVNLVLSGGGARGLAHIGVLKALEEASIQVDVVGGASFGSITAGMIAMGRGWEETRDEVVRHLLGSGSPVDVTAPLIALARGARVRQQLVGTFGDTTIENLWLPFFCVSSNLTHGEVQVHRSGPLWQAVRSSISIPGVFPPVRSPDGDVLVDGAVMNNLPVDVMQAFGEPGPILAVNLRSPVDMAAHDLPHDGAVSGWQALRRRFSPWHRDSAMPGIAEILLRTSEIGSVISSRTFESRADLVFHPPVGDYALMDFSRIDDLIEVGYRHAAAVLEENSQVALESHPLLADRDRGSQR
;
A
#
# COMPACT_ATOMS: atom_id res chain seq x y z
N MET A 1 26.93 -7.11 -18.90
CA MET A 1 25.83 -6.12 -18.99
C MET A 1 26.19 -5.03 -20.00
N PRO A 2 25.41 -4.79 -21.06
CA PRO A 2 25.39 -3.50 -21.74
C PRO A 2 24.29 -2.60 -21.13
N LYS A 3 24.61 -1.33 -20.87
CA LYS A 3 23.71 -0.31 -20.31
C LYS A 3 22.45 -0.11 -21.17
N PRO A 4 21.25 0.04 -20.60
CA PRO A 4 20.08 0.46 -21.36
C PRO A 4 20.26 1.94 -21.77
N ARG A 5 20.20 2.19 -23.09
CA ARG A 5 20.15 3.53 -23.66
C ARG A 5 18.83 4.17 -23.27
N GLY A 6 18.88 5.19 -22.42
CA GLY A 6 17.74 6.06 -22.16
C GLY A 6 17.35 6.79 -23.45
N ILE A 7 16.11 6.58 -23.89
CA ILE A 7 15.49 7.39 -24.94
C ILE A 7 15.12 8.71 -24.26
N LEU A 8 15.98 9.71 -24.39
CA LEU A 8 15.65 11.10 -24.09
C LEU A 8 14.65 11.58 -25.16
N PRO A 9 13.56 12.29 -24.81
CA PRO A 9 12.78 13.03 -25.79
C PRO A 9 13.66 14.09 -26.45
N THR A 10 13.79 14.02 -27.77
CA THR A 10 14.61 14.90 -28.62
C THR A 10 13.88 16.18 -29.00
N ASP A 11 13.01 16.73 -28.13
CA ASP A 11 12.26 17.95 -28.44
C ASP A 11 12.78 19.17 -27.65
N PRO A 12 13.63 20.01 -28.26
CA PRO A 12 14.08 21.29 -27.69
C PRO A 12 12.95 22.27 -27.41
N GLN A 13 11.81 22.19 -28.11
CA GLN A 13 10.69 23.11 -27.92
C GLN A 13 9.99 22.87 -26.59
N ALA A 14 9.72 21.61 -26.22
CA ALA A 14 9.12 21.27 -24.91
C ALA A 14 10.00 21.74 -23.74
N ARG A 15 11.31 21.53 -23.84
CA ARG A 15 12.30 21.96 -22.84
C ARG A 15 12.42 23.47 -22.75
N ALA A 16 12.29 24.18 -23.87
CA ALA A 16 12.26 25.63 -23.89
C ALA A 16 10.95 26.19 -23.32
N THR A 17 9.81 25.54 -23.53
CA THR A 17 8.51 25.94 -22.97
C THR A 17 8.49 25.76 -21.45
N TRP A 18 9.00 24.65 -20.91
CA TRP A 18 9.16 24.44 -19.47
C TRP A 18 10.10 25.46 -18.83
N ASN A 19 11.25 25.72 -19.45
CA ASN A 19 12.18 26.75 -18.96
C ASN A 19 11.60 28.18 -19.07
N ARG A 20 10.69 28.42 -20.03
CA ARG A 20 10.03 29.73 -20.21
C ARG A 20 8.86 29.89 -19.23
N TYR A 21 8.14 28.81 -18.92
CA TYR A 21 7.17 28.77 -17.83
C TYR A 21 7.88 28.95 -16.48
N ARG A 22 8.98 28.23 -16.23
CA ARG A 22 9.87 28.43 -15.09
C ARG A 22 10.38 29.87 -15.00
N ALA A 23 10.80 30.47 -16.11
CA ALA A 23 11.22 31.88 -16.12
C ALA A 23 10.06 32.89 -15.94
N GLN A 24 8.84 32.53 -16.36
CA GLN A 24 7.63 33.35 -16.17
C GLN A 24 7.02 33.22 -14.77
N SER A 25 7.18 32.07 -14.11
CA SER A 25 6.88 31.89 -12.69
C SER A 25 7.96 32.54 -11.82
N GLU A 26 9.25 32.39 -12.16
CA GLU A 26 10.38 33.12 -11.55
C GLU A 26 10.21 34.65 -11.71
N GLY A 27 9.66 35.11 -12.84
CA GLY A 27 9.39 36.53 -13.12
C GLY A 27 8.19 37.14 -12.40
N ARG A 28 7.34 36.33 -11.74
CA ARG A 28 6.18 36.80 -10.95
C ARG A 28 6.42 36.78 -9.43
N ILE A 29 7.57 36.29 -8.97
CA ILE A 29 7.87 36.14 -7.52
C ILE A 29 9.27 36.68 -7.22
N HIS A 30 9.51 37.96 -7.49
CA HIS A 30 10.55 38.75 -6.84
C HIS A 30 9.95 40.07 -6.35
N MET A 31 9.02 39.95 -5.41
CA MET A 31 8.70 41.03 -4.48
C MET A 31 9.23 40.60 -3.11
N SER A 32 10.54 40.78 -2.89
CA SER A 32 11.10 40.89 -1.54
C SER A 32 10.65 42.23 -0.93
N GLY A 33 9.35 42.36 -0.68
CA GLY A 33 8.81 43.42 0.16
C GLY A 33 8.82 42.95 1.60
N ALA A 34 9.10 43.86 2.55
CA ALA A 34 8.91 43.58 3.98
C ALA A 34 7.52 42.92 4.20
N PRO A 35 7.42 41.88 5.04
CA PRO A 35 6.15 41.21 5.27
C PRO A 35 5.11 42.24 5.69
N ASP A 36 4.00 42.27 4.96
CA ASP A 36 2.83 43.02 5.39
C ASP A 36 2.35 42.40 6.69
N ARG A 37 2.64 43.06 7.82
CA ARG A 37 2.46 42.52 9.17
C ARG A 37 1.03 42.05 9.40
N ALA A 38 0.05 42.78 8.87
CA ALA A 38 -1.35 42.43 8.95
C ALA A 38 -1.62 41.11 8.21
N ARG A 39 -1.08 40.97 7.00
CA ARG A 39 -1.21 39.73 6.21
C ARG A 39 -0.55 38.54 6.90
N THR A 40 0.64 38.70 7.49
CA THR A 40 1.32 37.60 8.19
C THR A 40 0.59 37.20 9.48
N ALA A 41 0.06 38.17 10.23
CA ALA A 41 -0.79 37.91 11.39
C ALA A 41 -2.06 37.15 11.00
N ASP A 42 -2.73 37.55 9.92
CA ASP A 42 -3.92 36.85 9.39
C ASP A 42 -3.61 35.39 8.98
N LEU A 43 -2.42 35.15 8.41
CA LEU A 43 -1.98 33.80 8.05
C LEU A 43 -1.77 32.91 9.28
N MET A 44 -1.32 33.48 10.39
CA MET A 44 -1.03 32.76 11.63
C MET A 44 -2.29 32.53 12.47
N ALA A 45 -3.28 33.43 12.41
CA ALA A 45 -4.44 33.44 13.29
C ALA A 45 -5.26 32.13 13.35
N ASN A 46 -5.22 31.31 12.29
CA ASN A 46 -5.99 30.06 12.20
C ASN A 46 -5.11 28.80 12.19
N ILE A 47 -3.86 28.91 12.64
CA ILE A 47 -2.86 27.85 12.48
C ILE A 47 -2.21 27.58 13.84
N SER A 48 -2.39 26.37 14.35
CA SER A 48 -1.66 25.91 15.54
C SER A 48 -0.14 25.99 15.31
N PRO A 49 0.67 26.44 16.29
CA PRO A 49 0.30 26.78 17.66
C PRO A 49 -0.15 28.24 17.88
N PHE A 50 -0.37 29.03 16.82
CA PHE A 50 -0.64 30.47 16.90
C PHE A 50 -2.12 30.83 17.10
N ASP A 51 -3.03 29.88 16.84
CA ASP A 51 -4.49 30.04 16.96
C ASP A 51 -4.96 30.38 18.39
N ALA A 52 -4.15 30.09 19.40
CA ALA A 52 -4.41 30.46 20.80
C ALA A 52 -3.99 31.91 21.15
N LEU A 53 -3.23 32.60 20.29
CA LEU A 53 -2.67 33.91 20.58
C LEU A 53 -3.70 35.03 20.39
N SER A 54 -3.61 36.07 21.22
CA SER A 54 -4.43 37.27 21.05
C SER A 54 -4.01 38.06 19.79
N PRO A 55 -4.93 38.80 19.14
CA PRO A 55 -4.61 39.55 17.92
C PRO A 55 -3.40 40.48 18.03
N GLY A 56 -3.24 41.19 19.17
CA GLY A 56 -2.08 42.06 19.39
C GLY A 56 -0.76 41.29 19.50
N ARG A 57 -0.79 40.07 20.03
CA ARG A 57 0.39 39.19 20.11
C ARG A 57 0.74 38.55 18.77
N LEU A 58 -0.27 38.22 17.96
CA LEU A 58 -0.07 37.79 16.58
C LEU A 58 0.63 38.88 15.76
N GLU A 59 0.26 40.15 15.93
CA GLU A 59 0.95 41.27 15.26
C GLU A 59 2.41 41.45 15.73
N GLU A 60 2.67 41.30 17.02
CA GLU A 60 4.04 41.37 17.57
C GLU A 60 4.91 40.21 17.05
N LEU A 61 4.39 38.99 17.05
CA LEU A 61 5.09 37.81 16.53
C LEU A 61 5.25 37.87 15.01
N ALA A 62 4.24 38.37 14.28
CA ALA A 62 4.31 38.60 12.83
C ALA A 62 5.45 39.56 12.44
N ALA A 63 5.91 40.43 13.36
CA ALA A 63 7.03 41.32 13.13
C ALA A 63 8.41 40.66 13.29
N THR A 64 8.50 39.49 13.94
CA THR A 64 9.77 38.79 14.23
C THR A 64 9.97 37.52 13.40
N VAL A 65 8.90 36.98 12.80
CA VAL A 65 8.97 35.77 11.97
C VAL A 65 9.34 36.06 10.51
N THR A 66 9.81 35.03 9.81
CA THR A 66 10.11 35.11 8.36
C THR A 66 9.23 34.13 7.58
N GLU A 67 8.58 34.59 6.50
CA GLU A 67 7.87 33.71 5.58
C GLU A 67 8.86 32.99 4.66
N ARG A 68 8.76 31.67 4.58
CA ARG A 68 9.55 30.83 3.67
C ARG A 68 8.64 30.19 2.63
N HIS A 69 9.06 30.28 1.39
CA HIS A 69 8.42 29.60 0.27
C HIS A 69 9.32 28.48 -0.23
N LEU A 70 8.76 27.29 -0.39
CA LEU A 70 9.47 26.13 -0.92
C LEU A 70 8.78 25.61 -2.18
N GLU A 71 9.58 25.41 -3.21
CA GLU A 71 9.13 24.69 -4.39
C GLU A 71 9.09 23.18 -4.15
N ARG A 72 8.33 22.47 -4.98
CA ARG A 72 8.29 21.00 -4.92
C ARG A 72 9.69 20.41 -5.09
N GLY A 73 10.08 19.54 -4.17
CA GLY A 73 11.37 18.85 -4.16
C GLY A 73 12.48 19.60 -3.42
N GLU A 74 12.27 20.87 -3.07
CA GLU A 74 13.24 21.68 -2.34
C GLU A 74 13.44 21.15 -0.91
N ILE A 75 14.69 21.11 -0.46
CA ILE A 75 15.07 20.60 0.87
C ILE A 75 15.07 21.74 1.87
N LEU A 76 14.28 21.62 2.93
CA LEU A 76 14.19 22.58 4.04
C LEU A 76 15.20 22.31 5.15
N ILE A 77 15.40 21.04 5.52
CA ILE A 77 16.28 20.60 6.60
C ILE A 77 17.12 19.43 6.09
N ARG A 78 18.40 19.36 6.44
CA ARG A 78 19.21 18.14 6.25
C ARG A 78 19.49 17.47 7.58
N GLU A 79 19.43 16.15 7.56
CA GLU A 79 19.81 15.29 8.67
C GLU A 79 21.26 15.59 9.13
N GLY A 80 21.48 15.62 10.43
CA GLY A 80 22.78 15.89 11.05
C GLY A 80 23.18 17.36 11.13
N GLU A 81 22.44 18.29 10.52
CA GLU A 81 22.70 19.73 10.66
C GLU A 81 22.30 20.24 12.06
N GLN A 82 22.89 21.36 12.49
CA GLN A 82 22.48 22.03 13.72
C GLN A 82 21.18 22.80 13.50
N GLY A 83 20.18 22.59 14.34
CA GLY A 83 18.87 23.23 14.24
C GLY A 83 18.78 24.54 15.02
N ASN A 84 18.60 25.66 14.33
CA ASN A 84 18.43 26.99 14.95
C ASN A 84 17.06 27.65 14.72
N SER A 85 16.19 27.00 13.94
CA SER A 85 14.84 27.49 13.63
C SER A 85 13.81 26.37 13.73
N VAL A 86 12.57 26.73 14.00
CA VAL A 86 11.37 25.90 13.86
C VAL A 86 10.55 26.43 12.70
N PHE A 87 9.94 25.54 11.94
CA PHE A 87 9.09 25.90 10.80
C PHE A 87 7.67 25.43 11.05
N VAL A 88 6.68 26.31 10.85
CA VAL A 88 5.26 25.95 10.90
C VAL A 88 4.71 25.98 9.47
N VAL A 89 4.08 24.89 9.04
CA VAL A 89 3.53 24.81 7.68
C VAL A 89 2.21 25.57 7.62
N VAL A 90 2.18 26.65 6.84
CA VAL A 90 0.95 27.45 6.62
C VAL A 90 0.05 26.78 5.60
N SER A 91 0.66 26.35 4.50
CA SER A 91 0.00 25.60 3.42
C SER A 91 1.04 24.80 2.68
N GLY A 92 0.66 23.63 2.17
CA GLY A 92 1.60 22.72 1.50
C GLY A 92 1.76 21.41 2.25
N ARG A 93 2.80 20.66 1.89
CA ARG A 93 3.12 19.38 2.52
C ARG A 93 4.61 19.10 2.40
N LEU A 94 5.21 18.71 3.52
CA LEU A 94 6.61 18.28 3.59
C LEU A 94 6.69 16.78 3.89
N ARG A 95 7.86 16.19 3.63
CA ARG A 95 8.18 14.80 3.97
C ARG A 95 9.53 14.72 4.65
N ALA A 96 9.56 14.01 5.77
CA ALA A 96 10.76 13.70 6.53
C ALA A 96 11.28 12.31 6.16
N TYR A 97 12.59 12.18 5.99
CA TYR A 97 13.27 10.94 5.64
C TYR A 97 14.66 10.86 6.27
N VAL A 98 15.11 9.63 6.53
CA VAL A 98 16.40 9.30 7.17
C VAL A 98 17.17 8.34 6.26
N HIS A 99 18.50 8.44 6.27
CA HIS A 99 19.36 7.52 5.53
C HIS A 99 19.92 6.44 6.47
N ASP A 100 19.31 5.26 6.48
CA ASP A 100 19.74 4.14 7.33
C ASP A 100 20.83 3.28 6.64
N GLY A 101 21.97 3.89 6.30
CA GLY A 101 23.15 3.21 5.73
C GLY A 101 22.99 2.56 4.34
N ASN A 102 21.76 2.36 3.86
CA ASN A 102 21.41 1.93 2.52
C ASN A 102 21.22 3.14 1.58
N GLU A 103 21.42 2.96 0.27
CA GLU A 103 21.24 4.03 -0.72
C GLU A 103 19.80 4.57 -0.85
N THR A 104 18.82 3.90 -0.22
CA THR A 104 17.40 4.27 -0.31
C THR A 104 16.95 5.00 0.96
N PRO A 105 16.44 6.24 0.85
CA PRO A 105 15.95 6.99 2.00
C PRO A 105 14.69 6.34 2.57
N VAL A 106 14.63 6.20 3.89
CA VAL A 106 13.47 5.68 4.61
C VAL A 106 12.60 6.86 5.03
N VAL A 107 11.34 6.88 4.58
CA VAL A 107 10.38 7.92 4.97
C VAL A 107 9.94 7.69 6.41
N VAL A 108 10.18 8.69 7.27
CA VAL A 108 9.83 8.62 8.70
C VAL A 108 8.53 9.36 9.02
N GLY A 109 8.07 10.25 8.13
CA GLY A 109 6.81 10.95 8.32
C GLY A 109 6.49 11.98 7.23
N GLU A 110 5.24 12.45 7.22
CA GLU A 110 4.82 13.62 6.46
C GLU A 110 4.42 14.74 7.42
N ILE A 111 4.67 15.99 7.02
CA ILE A 111 4.28 17.20 7.76
C ILE A 111 3.26 17.98 6.95
N SER A 112 2.09 18.22 7.53
CA SER A 112 0.96 18.90 6.88
C SER A 112 0.77 20.34 7.37
N ALA A 113 -0.09 21.10 6.69
CA ALA A 113 -0.49 22.43 7.16
C ALA A 113 -1.02 22.39 8.61
N GLY A 114 -0.59 23.34 9.44
CA GLY A 114 -0.86 23.36 10.88
C GLY A 114 0.14 22.61 11.76
N GLU A 115 1.04 21.80 11.18
CA GLU A 115 2.08 21.11 11.94
C GLU A 115 3.41 21.88 11.91
N SER A 116 4.20 21.73 12.98
CA SER A 116 5.57 22.26 13.05
C SER A 116 6.61 21.22 12.61
N VAL A 117 7.80 21.66 12.22
CA VAL A 117 8.96 20.79 11.99
C VAL A 117 10.25 21.45 12.46
N GLY A 118 11.14 20.62 13.01
CA GLY A 118 12.44 21.05 13.51
C GLY A 118 12.46 21.41 15.00
N GLU A 119 11.32 21.37 15.68
CA GLU A 119 11.19 21.65 17.11
C GLU A 119 12.09 20.77 17.99
N MET A 120 12.28 19.50 17.60
CA MET A 120 13.07 18.54 18.37
C MET A 120 14.51 19.01 18.58
N ALA A 121 15.16 19.53 17.54
CA ALA A 121 16.55 19.98 17.64
C ALA A 121 16.73 21.15 18.61
N LEU A 122 15.73 22.03 18.72
CA LEU A 122 15.77 23.16 19.65
C LEU A 122 15.42 22.73 21.08
N LEU A 123 14.52 21.74 21.25
CA LEU A 123 14.10 21.24 22.56
C LEU A 123 15.10 20.26 23.18
N SER A 124 15.76 19.43 22.38
CA SER A 124 16.71 18.41 22.86
C SER A 124 18.17 18.82 22.77
N ASP A 125 18.48 19.95 22.13
CA ASP A 125 19.85 20.41 21.83
C ASP A 125 20.70 19.35 21.10
N HIS A 126 20.05 18.53 20.26
CA HIS A 126 20.69 17.56 19.37
C HIS A 126 20.60 18.02 17.91
N PRO A 127 21.47 17.53 17.01
CA PRO A 127 21.35 17.77 15.57
C PRO A 127 20.01 17.31 15.00
N ARG A 128 19.65 17.83 13.82
CA ARG A 128 18.44 17.45 13.08
C ARG A 128 18.40 15.94 12.86
N SER A 129 17.32 15.30 13.32
CA SER A 129 17.14 13.84 13.29
C SER A 129 16.76 13.27 11.92
N ALA A 130 16.29 14.10 10.99
CA ALA A 130 15.87 13.69 9.66
C ALA A 130 16.04 14.83 8.65
N SER A 131 16.16 14.48 7.37
CA SER A 131 16.06 15.43 6.27
C SER A 131 14.60 15.70 5.96
N VAL A 132 14.26 16.94 5.60
CA VAL A 132 12.89 17.35 5.30
C VAL A 132 12.86 18.08 3.98
N ARG A 133 11.95 17.69 3.08
CA ARG A 133 11.76 18.33 1.78
C ARG A 133 10.29 18.63 1.50
N ALA A 134 10.04 19.68 0.73
CA ALA A 134 8.72 19.99 0.24
C ALA A 134 8.29 18.96 -0.81
N VAL A 135 7.08 18.43 -0.68
CA VAL A 135 6.54 17.46 -1.65
C VAL A 135 5.49 18.07 -2.58
N ARG A 136 4.97 19.23 -2.20
CA ARG A 136 4.26 20.18 -3.05
C ARG A 136 4.69 21.59 -2.70
N GLU A 137 4.30 22.57 -3.50
CA GLU A 137 4.55 23.97 -3.20
C GLU A 137 4.08 24.29 -1.77
N SER A 138 4.98 24.79 -0.95
CA SER A 138 4.75 24.97 0.48
C SER A 138 5.11 26.38 0.94
N ARG A 139 4.30 26.91 1.85
CA ARG A 139 4.53 28.17 2.55
C ARG A 139 4.65 27.90 4.03
N LEU A 140 5.67 28.46 4.65
CA LEU A 140 6.03 28.21 6.04
C LEU A 140 6.29 29.53 6.77
N ILE A 141 6.05 29.52 8.07
CA ILE A 141 6.58 30.53 8.99
C ILE A 141 7.82 29.97 9.66
N GLU A 142 8.95 30.65 9.49
CA GLU A 142 10.20 30.38 10.18
C GLU A 142 10.27 31.19 11.47
N LEU A 143 10.38 30.49 12.60
CA LEU A 143 10.67 31.01 13.93
C LEU A 143 12.13 30.71 14.24
N ASN A 144 12.94 31.74 14.46
CA ASN A 144 14.30 31.52 14.97
C ASN A 144 14.26 31.08 16.44
N ARG A 145 15.41 30.67 17.00
CA ARG A 145 15.53 30.20 18.39
C ARG A 145 14.97 31.19 19.42
N GLU A 146 15.21 32.49 19.25
CA GLU A 146 14.73 33.53 20.16
C GLU A 146 13.21 33.67 20.11
N ALA A 147 12.64 33.85 18.91
CA ALA A 147 11.19 33.96 18.72
C ALA A 147 10.44 32.69 19.15
N PHE A 148 11.02 31.50 18.98
CA PHE A 148 10.46 30.25 19.48
C PHE A 148 10.48 30.17 21.01
N HIS A 149 11.57 30.61 21.63
CA HIS A 149 11.69 30.63 23.09
C HIS A 149 10.72 31.65 23.70
N ASP A 150 10.58 32.83 23.10
CA ASP A 150 9.62 33.85 23.52
C ASP A 150 8.17 33.34 23.39
N LEU A 151 7.84 32.66 22.29
CA LEU A 151 6.52 32.03 22.09
C LEU A 151 6.19 31.03 23.20
N ILE A 152 7.14 30.17 23.59
CA ILE A 152 6.94 29.18 24.65
C ILE A 152 6.89 29.83 26.04
N ALA A 153 7.75 30.81 26.30
CA ALA A 153 7.83 31.48 27.60
C ALA A 153 6.55 32.29 27.89
N ASP A 154 5.97 32.91 26.87
CA ASP A 154 4.83 33.80 27.00
C ASP A 154 3.47 33.07 26.91
N ASP A 155 3.41 31.89 26.27
CA ASP A 155 2.16 31.10 26.17
C ASP A 155 2.37 29.59 26.43
N PRO A 156 2.03 29.12 27.64
CA PRO A 156 2.05 27.69 27.99
C PRO A 156 1.14 26.80 27.12
N THR A 157 0.14 27.38 26.46
CA THR A 157 -0.78 26.65 25.57
C THR A 157 -0.05 26.21 24.30
N ALA A 158 0.82 27.07 23.74
CA ALA A 158 1.64 26.75 22.58
C ALA A 158 2.57 25.55 22.85
N LEU A 159 3.18 25.50 24.04
CA LEU A 159 4.00 24.35 24.47
C LEU A 159 3.17 23.06 24.54
N THR A 160 1.94 23.14 25.02
CA THR A 160 1.02 21.99 25.10
C THR A 160 0.65 21.46 23.72
N SER A 161 0.35 22.35 22.76
CA SER A 161 0.05 21.99 21.36
C SER A 161 1.26 21.36 20.66
N LEU A 162 2.46 21.91 20.86
CA LEU A 162 3.71 21.34 20.34
C LEU A 162 3.99 19.95 20.95
N THR A 163 3.84 19.82 22.27
CA THR A 163 4.01 18.55 22.97
C THR A 163 3.03 17.49 22.45
N ARG A 164 1.76 17.85 22.27
CA ARG A 164 0.75 16.96 21.67
C ARG A 164 1.17 16.51 20.27
N THR A 165 1.61 17.44 19.42
CA THR A 165 2.08 17.12 18.05
C THR A 165 3.27 16.14 18.07
N ILE A 166 4.23 16.34 18.98
CA ILE A 166 5.38 15.42 19.16
C ILE A 166 4.90 14.04 19.65
N VAL A 167 4.00 14.00 20.64
CA VAL A 167 3.44 12.74 21.18
C VAL A 167 2.65 11.98 20.12
N GLU A 168 1.84 12.66 19.32
CA GLU A 168 1.11 12.06 18.20
C GLU A 168 2.08 11.50 17.14
N ARG A 169 3.16 12.22 16.83
CA ARG A 169 4.21 11.74 15.91
C ARG A 169 4.95 10.52 16.47
N LEU A 170 5.30 10.53 17.75
CA LEU A 170 5.94 9.38 18.40
C LEU A 170 5.01 8.17 18.41
N SER A 171 3.73 8.37 18.68
CA SER A 171 2.71 7.31 18.62
C SER A 171 2.57 6.75 17.20
N ARG A 172 2.54 7.63 16.17
CA ARG A 172 2.57 7.25 14.75
C ARG A 172 3.89 6.59 14.32
N SER A 173 5.02 6.88 14.98
CA SER A 173 6.30 6.25 14.70
C SER A 173 6.43 4.86 15.32
N ILE A 174 5.76 4.61 16.46
CA ILE A 174 5.72 3.30 17.13
C ILE A 174 4.78 2.35 16.39
N HIS A 175 3.66 2.86 15.87
CA HIS A 175 2.80 2.14 14.94
C HIS A 175 3.31 2.40 13.53
N HIS A 176 4.25 1.58 13.05
CA HIS A 176 4.80 1.57 11.68
C HIS A 176 3.76 1.42 10.54
N SER A 177 2.51 1.89 10.70
CA SER A 177 1.67 2.29 9.58
C SER A 177 2.45 3.29 8.77
N ALA A 178 2.90 2.87 7.59
CA ALA A 178 3.53 3.72 6.60
C ALA A 178 2.82 5.07 6.61
N ALA A 179 3.57 6.15 6.83
CA ALA A 179 3.11 7.52 6.93
C ALA A 179 2.41 7.94 5.62
N THR A 180 1.20 7.46 5.44
CA THR A 180 0.28 7.84 4.39
C THR A 180 -0.49 9.02 4.96
N GLY A 181 0.12 10.21 4.86
CA GLY A 181 -0.54 11.42 5.29
C GLY A 181 -1.90 11.52 4.59
N ARG A 182 -2.94 11.92 5.33
CA ARG A 182 -4.33 12.03 4.85
C ARG A 182 -4.37 12.68 3.46
N ILE A 183 -4.69 11.91 2.42
CA ILE A 183 -4.77 12.42 1.03
C ILE A 183 -5.93 13.41 0.98
N ARG A 184 -5.69 14.69 0.71
CA ARG A 184 -6.75 15.71 0.72
C ARG A 184 -7.01 16.27 -0.67
N THR A 185 -5.95 16.68 -1.35
CA THR A 185 -6.03 17.24 -2.70
C THR A 185 -5.62 16.19 -3.73
N ILE A 186 -6.48 15.97 -4.73
CA ILE A 186 -6.30 14.94 -5.75
C ILE A 186 -6.41 15.59 -7.12
N ALA A 187 -5.35 15.54 -7.91
CA ALA A 187 -5.40 15.97 -9.31
C ALA A 187 -5.86 14.80 -10.18
N ILE A 188 -6.85 15.03 -11.04
CA ILE A 188 -7.39 14.03 -11.97
C ILE A 188 -7.08 14.48 -13.39
N LEU A 189 -6.27 13.70 -14.10
CA LEU A 189 -5.75 14.04 -15.43
C LEU A 189 -6.09 12.94 -16.44
N ALA A 190 -6.19 13.31 -17.71
CA ALA A 190 -6.28 12.34 -18.80
C ALA A 190 -4.97 11.56 -18.94
N ALA A 191 -5.08 10.23 -19.01
CA ALA A 191 -4.00 9.36 -19.46
C ALA A 191 -4.17 9.06 -20.96
N GLY A 192 -3.10 9.23 -21.73
CA GLY A 192 -3.09 9.05 -23.16
C GLY A 192 -4.11 9.93 -23.87
N GLN A 193 -4.97 9.32 -24.69
CA GLN A 193 -6.03 10.02 -25.44
C GLN A 193 -7.43 9.88 -24.80
N THR A 194 -7.49 9.64 -23.50
CA THR A 194 -8.75 9.51 -22.77
C THR A 194 -9.53 10.82 -22.80
N THR A 195 -10.83 10.75 -23.11
CA THR A 195 -11.69 11.93 -23.26
C THR A 195 -12.62 12.16 -22.08
N ASP A 196 -12.98 11.12 -21.31
CA ASP A 196 -14.06 11.19 -20.33
C ASP A 196 -13.59 11.38 -18.87
N VAL A 197 -12.62 12.28 -18.67
CA VAL A 197 -12.02 12.54 -17.35
C VAL A 197 -13.02 13.18 -16.38
N ASN A 198 -13.91 14.05 -16.89
CA ASN A 198 -14.91 14.74 -16.07
C ASN A 198 -15.93 13.75 -15.49
N ARG A 199 -16.37 12.76 -16.27
CA ARG A 199 -17.24 11.71 -15.78
C ARG A 199 -16.57 10.90 -14.68
N ALA A 200 -15.33 10.47 -14.90
CA ALA A 200 -14.56 9.74 -13.89
C ALA A 200 -14.39 10.54 -12.59
N ALA A 201 -14.18 11.86 -12.70
CA ALA A 201 -14.11 12.75 -11.54
C ALA A 201 -15.46 12.86 -10.81
N ALA A 202 -16.57 12.94 -11.53
CA ALA A 202 -17.93 12.98 -10.95
C ALA A 202 -18.27 11.67 -10.23
N GLU A 203 -18.04 10.51 -10.88
CA GLU A 203 -18.28 9.20 -10.26
C GLU A 203 -17.42 9.01 -9.00
N LEU A 204 -16.14 9.42 -9.03
CA LEU A 204 -15.29 9.39 -7.83
C LEU A 204 -15.76 10.38 -6.74
N ALA A 205 -16.25 11.56 -7.13
CA ALA A 205 -16.77 12.54 -6.18
C ALA A 205 -18.00 12.00 -5.44
N ASP A 206 -18.93 11.36 -6.15
CA ASP A 206 -20.14 10.75 -5.58
C ASP A 206 -19.79 9.66 -4.57
N GLU A 207 -18.84 8.78 -4.90
CA GLU A 207 -18.35 7.73 -3.99
C GLU A 207 -17.64 8.29 -2.76
N LEU A 208 -16.84 9.35 -2.92
CA LEU A 208 -16.17 10.00 -1.79
C LEU A 208 -17.16 10.76 -0.90
N ALA A 209 -18.23 11.33 -1.47
CA ALA A 209 -19.23 12.13 -0.76
C ALA A 209 -20.05 11.29 0.24
N ALA A 210 -20.11 9.97 0.06
CA ALA A 210 -20.73 9.05 1.01
C ALA A 210 -20.04 9.06 2.39
N HIS A 211 -18.79 9.52 2.47
CA HIS A 211 -17.96 9.41 3.69
C HIS A 211 -17.35 10.74 4.18
N GLY A 212 -17.67 11.87 3.56
CA GLY A 212 -17.14 13.18 3.95
C GLY A 212 -17.53 14.29 2.98
N SER A 213 -17.09 15.52 3.25
CA SER A 213 -17.33 16.65 2.35
C SER A 213 -16.35 16.65 1.18
N VAL A 214 -16.88 16.69 -0.05
CA VAL A 214 -16.08 16.65 -1.28
C VAL A 214 -16.44 17.85 -2.15
N THR A 215 -15.45 18.44 -2.80
CA THR A 215 -15.66 19.41 -3.88
C THR A 215 -14.82 19.07 -5.09
N THR A 216 -15.36 19.37 -6.28
CA THR A 216 -14.62 19.35 -7.54
C THR A 216 -14.22 20.77 -7.91
N VAL A 217 -13.08 20.95 -8.56
CA VAL A 217 -12.63 22.24 -9.10
C VAL A 217 -12.12 22.03 -10.53
N GLY A 218 -12.74 22.73 -11.47
CA GLY A 218 -12.31 22.78 -12.87
C GLY A 218 -11.99 24.20 -13.34
N ARG A 219 -11.40 24.33 -14.53
CA ARG A 219 -10.95 25.63 -15.08
C ARG A 219 -12.07 26.67 -15.19
N ALA A 220 -13.27 26.27 -15.64
CA ALA A 220 -14.39 27.18 -15.86
C ALA A 220 -14.83 27.93 -14.59
N GLU A 221 -14.56 27.36 -13.41
CA GLU A 221 -14.89 27.98 -12.12
C GLU A 221 -13.83 28.96 -11.63
N THR A 222 -12.61 28.95 -12.21
CA THR A 222 -11.50 29.83 -11.81
C THR A 222 -11.50 31.18 -12.52
N ASP A 223 -12.13 31.30 -13.68
CA ASP A 223 -12.26 32.56 -14.41
C ASP A 223 -13.14 33.61 -13.69
N ALA A 224 -13.86 33.18 -12.64
CA ALA A 224 -14.78 34.03 -11.88
C ALA A 224 -14.12 34.97 -10.85
N SER A 225 -12.83 34.79 -10.50
CA SER A 225 -12.17 35.66 -9.51
C SER A 225 -10.67 35.87 -9.78
N PRO A 226 -10.30 36.86 -10.62
CA PRO A 226 -8.91 37.13 -11.00
C PRO A 226 -8.00 37.61 -9.85
N ALA A 227 -8.58 37.99 -8.71
CA ALA A 227 -7.84 38.58 -7.59
C ALA A 227 -7.17 37.55 -6.67
N MET A 228 -7.55 36.27 -6.74
CA MET A 228 -7.08 35.22 -5.83
C MET A 228 -6.25 34.17 -6.56
N THR A 229 -5.03 33.89 -6.08
CA THR A 229 -4.20 32.80 -6.64
C THR A 229 -4.85 31.46 -6.39
N PHE A 230 -4.70 30.51 -7.31
CA PHE A 230 -5.27 29.16 -7.17
C PHE A 230 -4.83 28.48 -5.86
N SER A 231 -3.56 28.64 -5.47
CA SER A 231 -3.03 28.15 -4.19
C SER A 231 -3.74 28.69 -2.95
N ARG A 232 -4.28 29.92 -2.98
CA ARG A 232 -5.11 30.45 -1.88
C ARG A 232 -6.49 29.82 -1.89
N ARG A 233 -7.11 29.68 -3.06
CA ARG A 233 -8.41 29.01 -3.18
C ARG A 233 -8.36 27.56 -2.66
N VAL A 234 -7.32 26.81 -3.02
CA VAL A 234 -7.15 25.43 -2.54
C VAL A 234 -7.08 25.40 -1.01
N ARG A 235 -6.35 26.33 -0.40
CA ARG A 235 -6.28 26.44 1.08
C ARG A 235 -7.64 26.74 1.71
N ASP A 236 -8.41 27.65 1.14
CA ASP A 236 -9.75 27.96 1.66
C ASP A 236 -10.65 26.73 1.56
N LEU A 237 -10.58 25.99 0.45
CA LEU A 237 -11.29 24.72 0.28
C LEU A 237 -10.79 23.64 1.25
N GLU A 238 -9.49 23.61 1.57
CA GLU A 238 -8.91 22.73 2.59
C GLU A 238 -9.43 23.07 4.00
N SER A 239 -10.06 24.22 4.24
CA SER A 239 -10.73 24.46 5.53
C SER A 239 -12.17 23.91 5.57
N GLN A 240 -12.79 23.68 4.41
CA GLN A 240 -14.22 23.37 4.28
C GLN A 240 -14.48 21.92 3.87
N TYR A 241 -13.60 21.33 3.06
CA TYR A 241 -13.80 20.03 2.43
C TYR A 241 -12.77 19.00 2.89
N ASP A 242 -13.22 17.77 3.15
CA ASP A 242 -12.36 16.62 3.44
C ASP A 242 -11.54 16.19 2.22
N LYS A 243 -12.10 16.33 1.02
CA LYS A 243 -11.45 15.98 -0.26
C LYS A 243 -11.70 17.05 -1.31
N ILE A 244 -10.67 17.32 -2.12
CA ILE A 244 -10.72 18.30 -3.21
C ILE A 244 -10.22 17.61 -4.47
N LEU A 245 -11.10 17.47 -5.46
CA LEU A 245 -10.78 16.88 -6.76
C LEU A 245 -10.52 18.01 -7.77
N MET A 246 -9.28 18.16 -8.20
CA MET A 246 -8.86 19.17 -9.16
C MET A 246 -8.74 18.53 -10.55
N ILE A 247 -9.59 18.94 -11.48
CA ILE A 247 -9.69 18.31 -12.80
C ILE A 247 -8.77 19.07 -13.76
N GLY A 248 -7.74 18.38 -14.27
CA GLY A 248 -6.85 18.93 -15.28
C GLY A 248 -7.56 19.16 -16.60
N ASP A 249 -7.18 20.22 -17.30
CA ASP A 249 -7.71 20.57 -18.62
C ASP A 249 -6.63 20.33 -19.67
N PRO A 250 -6.81 19.38 -20.60
CA PRO A 250 -5.86 19.12 -21.68
C PRO A 250 -5.59 20.34 -22.58
N GLU A 251 -6.55 21.26 -22.69
CA GLU A 251 -6.43 22.49 -23.49
C GLU A 251 -5.70 23.61 -22.74
N SER A 252 -5.50 23.47 -21.42
CA SER A 252 -4.81 24.44 -20.58
C SER A 252 -3.69 23.77 -19.77
N PRO A 253 -2.47 23.67 -20.35
CA PRO A 253 -1.32 23.13 -19.64
C PRO A 253 -1.02 23.88 -18.34
N GLU A 254 -1.12 25.22 -18.35
CA GLU A 254 -0.86 26.06 -17.17
C GLU A 254 -1.77 25.69 -15.99
N TRP A 255 -3.08 25.55 -16.24
CA TRP A 255 -4.03 25.09 -15.22
C TRP A 255 -3.71 23.68 -14.72
N THR A 256 -3.38 22.78 -15.63
CA THR A 256 -3.05 21.41 -15.27
C THR A 256 -1.78 21.32 -14.41
N HIS A 257 -0.76 22.14 -14.69
CA HIS A 257 0.43 22.24 -13.84
C HIS A 257 0.11 22.77 -12.44
N GLU A 258 -0.77 23.77 -12.32
CA GLU A 258 -1.23 24.29 -11.03
C GLU A 258 -1.96 23.21 -10.21
N CYS A 259 -2.86 22.44 -10.82
CA CYS A 259 -3.51 21.29 -10.19
C CYS A 259 -2.50 20.28 -9.65
N ILE A 260 -1.49 19.93 -10.45
CA ILE A 260 -0.44 18.97 -10.07
C ILE A 260 0.44 19.53 -8.95
N GLY A 261 0.75 20.83 -9.00
CA GLY A 261 1.54 21.53 -8.00
C GLY A 261 0.88 21.54 -6.62
N GLN A 262 -0.45 21.49 -6.55
CA GLN A 262 -1.21 21.49 -5.31
C GLN A 262 -1.67 20.10 -4.84
N ALA A 263 -1.45 19.05 -5.63
CA ALA A 263 -1.98 17.71 -5.35
C ALA A 263 -1.13 16.92 -4.33
N ASP A 264 -1.81 16.26 -3.40
CA ASP A 264 -1.22 15.20 -2.59
C ASP A 264 -1.07 13.90 -3.41
N ARG A 265 -2.04 13.64 -4.30
CA ARG A 265 -2.10 12.49 -5.20
C ARG A 265 -2.47 12.90 -6.62
N VAL A 266 -1.87 12.26 -7.62
CA VAL A 266 -2.22 12.47 -9.04
C VAL A 266 -2.79 11.18 -9.60
N LEU A 267 -4.00 11.24 -10.15
CA LEU A 267 -4.67 10.13 -10.82
C LEU A 267 -4.65 10.39 -12.33
N LEU A 268 -3.98 9.49 -13.06
CA LEU A 268 -3.99 9.45 -14.51
C LEU A 268 -5.14 8.51 -14.93
N ILE A 269 -6.23 9.05 -15.46
CA ILE A 269 -7.42 8.29 -15.84
C ILE A 269 -7.27 7.80 -17.28
N ALA A 270 -7.27 6.49 -17.46
CA ALA A 270 -7.23 5.79 -18.73
C ALA A 270 -8.54 5.04 -18.97
N GLU A 271 -9.08 5.12 -20.18
CA GLU A 271 -10.02 4.10 -20.66
C GLU A 271 -9.26 2.94 -21.29
N ALA A 272 -9.57 1.69 -20.94
CA ALA A 272 -8.82 0.52 -21.39
C ALA A 272 -8.71 0.38 -22.93
N ASP A 273 -9.73 0.85 -23.65
CA ASP A 273 -9.81 0.82 -25.11
C ASP A 273 -9.13 2.02 -25.80
N SER A 274 -8.78 3.05 -25.03
CA SER A 274 -8.14 4.26 -25.54
C SER A 274 -6.65 4.04 -25.86
N SER A 275 -6.07 4.97 -26.63
CA SER A 275 -4.66 4.90 -27.00
C SER A 275 -3.75 5.14 -25.79
N PRO A 276 -2.79 4.24 -25.48
CA PRO A 276 -1.91 4.35 -24.30
C PRO A 276 -0.79 5.38 -24.47
N ARG A 277 -0.62 5.94 -25.68
CA ARG A 277 0.46 6.88 -26.02
C ARG A 277 0.42 8.09 -25.12
N LEU A 278 1.55 8.40 -24.48
CA LEU A 278 1.68 9.55 -23.59
C LEU A 278 1.22 10.85 -24.26
N ASN A 279 0.41 11.64 -23.56
CA ASN A 279 0.15 13.02 -23.94
C ASN A 279 1.32 13.94 -23.53
N PRO A 280 1.35 15.21 -23.98
CA PRO A 280 2.47 16.12 -23.67
C PRO A 280 2.70 16.34 -22.18
N ILE A 281 1.62 16.50 -21.40
CA ILE A 281 1.69 16.72 -19.95
C ILE A 281 2.25 15.47 -19.25
N GLU A 282 1.73 14.28 -19.56
CA GLU A 282 2.26 13.02 -19.01
C GLU A 282 3.74 12.82 -19.35
N SER A 283 4.12 13.09 -20.60
CA SER A 283 5.52 12.97 -21.04
C SER A 283 6.44 13.87 -20.22
N GLU A 284 6.00 15.10 -19.94
CA GLU A 284 6.73 16.05 -19.12
C GLU A 284 6.81 15.61 -17.66
N LEU A 285 5.69 15.17 -17.07
CA LEU A 285 5.62 14.67 -15.70
C LEU A 285 6.55 13.49 -15.47
N LEU A 286 6.53 12.50 -16.37
CA LEU A 286 7.34 11.30 -16.23
C LEU A 286 8.82 11.57 -16.46
N ALA A 287 9.16 12.53 -17.34
CA ALA A 287 10.54 12.93 -17.58
C ALA A 287 11.18 13.61 -16.36
N HIS A 288 10.43 14.43 -15.63
CA HIS A 288 10.95 15.25 -14.53
C HIS A 288 10.64 14.71 -13.14
N ALA A 289 9.73 13.74 -13.01
CA ALA A 289 9.44 13.13 -11.71
C ALA A 289 10.61 12.26 -11.24
N ASP A 290 11.13 12.58 -10.04
CA ASP A 290 11.95 11.67 -9.25
C ASP A 290 11.15 10.41 -8.85
N ARG A 291 11.82 9.38 -8.33
CA ARG A 291 11.14 8.12 -7.95
C ARG A 291 9.98 8.34 -6.96
N ASP A 292 10.16 9.24 -6.01
CA ASP A 292 9.19 9.50 -4.95
C ASP A 292 7.96 10.27 -5.44
N ALA A 293 8.14 11.16 -6.42
CA ALA A 293 7.08 11.86 -7.12
C ALA A 293 6.24 10.89 -7.96
N ARG A 294 6.88 9.91 -8.61
CA ARG A 294 6.18 8.85 -9.35
C ARG A 294 5.36 7.95 -8.43
N ALA A 295 5.84 7.69 -7.21
CA ALA A 295 5.09 6.92 -6.21
C ALA A 295 3.77 7.59 -5.77
N ARG A 296 3.60 8.90 -6.04
CA ARG A 296 2.34 9.64 -5.80
C ARG A 296 1.41 9.66 -7.02
N MET A 297 1.87 9.19 -8.17
CA MET A 297 1.05 9.06 -9.37
C MET A 297 0.47 7.65 -9.43
N ASP A 298 -0.83 7.57 -9.69
CA ASP A 298 -1.50 6.31 -9.99
C ASP A 298 -2.14 6.39 -11.36
N LEU A 299 -1.91 5.37 -12.16
CA LEU A 299 -2.65 5.11 -13.38
C LEU A 299 -3.91 4.33 -13.01
N VAL A 300 -5.08 4.89 -13.34
CA VAL A 300 -6.38 4.26 -13.13
C VAL A 300 -6.94 3.87 -14.48
N ILE A 301 -6.98 2.58 -14.78
CA ILE A 301 -7.50 2.06 -16.05
C ILE A 301 -8.93 1.58 -15.85
N ILE A 302 -9.87 2.20 -16.54
CA ILE A 302 -11.29 1.89 -16.49
C ILE A 302 -11.61 0.87 -17.59
N HIS A 303 -12.11 -0.29 -17.16
CA HIS A 303 -12.55 -1.40 -17.99
C HIS A 303 -14.07 -1.48 -18.00
N ARG A 304 -14.64 -2.00 -19.09
CA ARG A 304 -16.10 -2.13 -19.26
C ARG A 304 -16.68 -3.13 -18.27
N ALA A 305 -17.92 -2.89 -17.83
CA ALA A 305 -18.63 -3.77 -16.89
C ALA A 305 -18.72 -5.24 -17.37
N ALA A 306 -18.77 -5.48 -18.68
CA ALA A 306 -18.85 -6.83 -19.26
C ALA A 306 -17.53 -7.63 -19.24
N GLN A 307 -16.39 -6.99 -18.97
CA GLN A 307 -15.10 -7.69 -18.99
C GLN A 307 -14.94 -8.57 -17.74
N THR A 308 -14.48 -9.81 -17.96
CA THR A 308 -14.20 -10.77 -16.88
C THR A 308 -12.82 -10.57 -16.26
N MET A 309 -11.85 -10.11 -17.06
CA MET A 309 -10.50 -9.76 -16.64
C MET A 309 -10.04 -8.46 -17.33
N PRO A 310 -9.19 -7.66 -16.66
CA PRO A 310 -8.43 -6.60 -17.30
C PRO A 310 -7.64 -7.14 -18.49
N ALA A 311 -7.45 -6.29 -19.50
CA ALA A 311 -6.61 -6.64 -20.64
C ALA A 311 -5.74 -5.45 -21.06
N ARG A 312 -4.58 -5.76 -21.64
CA ARG A 312 -3.65 -4.80 -22.25
C ARG A 312 -3.06 -3.80 -21.26
N VAL A 313 -3.02 -4.12 -19.96
CA VAL A 313 -2.45 -3.24 -18.93
C VAL A 313 -0.95 -3.03 -19.15
N GLU A 314 -0.25 -4.03 -19.69
CA GLU A 314 1.17 -3.96 -19.98
C GLU A 314 1.52 -2.84 -20.96
N LYS A 315 0.61 -2.54 -21.91
CA LYS A 315 0.81 -1.46 -22.89
C LYS A 315 0.79 -0.09 -22.22
N TRP A 316 -0.02 0.07 -21.17
CA TRP A 316 -0.09 1.32 -20.43
C TRP A 316 1.10 1.50 -19.49
N GLN A 317 1.58 0.41 -18.90
CA GLN A 317 2.72 0.40 -17.98
C GLN A 317 4.07 0.59 -18.70
N GLN A 318 4.21 0.09 -19.94
CA GLN A 318 5.47 0.16 -20.71
C GLN A 318 6.03 1.58 -20.81
N ASP A 319 5.16 2.57 -21.05
CA ASP A 319 5.55 3.98 -21.19
C ASP A 319 5.47 4.76 -19.86
N ARG A 320 5.07 4.09 -18.76
CA ARG A 320 4.87 4.69 -17.42
C ARG A 320 5.62 3.91 -16.33
N PRO A 321 6.95 3.71 -16.46
CA PRO A 321 7.69 2.85 -15.54
C PRO A 321 7.71 3.42 -14.12
N GLY A 322 7.31 2.59 -13.15
CA GLY A 322 7.26 2.93 -11.73
C GLY A 322 6.00 3.69 -11.29
N VAL A 323 5.04 3.91 -12.19
CA VAL A 323 3.70 4.40 -11.83
C VAL A 323 2.84 3.22 -11.42
N ARG A 324 2.16 3.31 -10.27
CA ARG A 324 1.24 2.25 -9.82
C ARG A 324 0.01 2.20 -10.71
N CYS A 325 -0.55 1.01 -10.92
CA CYS A 325 -1.69 0.80 -11.79
C CYS A 325 -2.86 0.19 -11.03
N PHE A 326 -4.05 0.77 -11.16
CA PHE A 326 -5.30 0.27 -10.63
C PHE A 326 -6.26 -0.03 -11.77
N ASN A 327 -6.70 -1.28 -11.87
CA ASN A 327 -7.72 -1.69 -12.81
C ASN A 327 -9.09 -1.52 -12.15
N LEU A 328 -9.94 -0.69 -12.74
CA LEU A 328 -11.31 -0.46 -12.29
C LEU A 328 -12.29 -1.12 -13.25
N ARG A 329 -13.30 -1.80 -12.71
CA ARG A 329 -14.43 -2.31 -13.49
C ARG A 329 -15.64 -1.42 -13.28
N GLN A 330 -16.19 -0.88 -14.38
CA GLN A 330 -17.40 -0.06 -14.34
C GLN A 330 -18.56 -0.78 -13.64
N ASP A 331 -19.39 0.01 -12.95
CA ASP A 331 -20.62 -0.43 -12.29
C ASP A 331 -20.42 -1.61 -11.31
N SER A 332 -19.29 -1.62 -10.61
CA SER A 332 -18.95 -2.70 -9.68
C SER A 332 -18.18 -2.21 -8.46
N ASN A 333 -18.15 -3.05 -7.43
CA ASN A 333 -17.33 -2.86 -6.24
C ASN A 333 -15.81 -2.85 -6.51
N LEU A 334 -15.39 -3.33 -7.69
CA LEU A 334 -14.01 -3.24 -8.18
C LEU A 334 -13.75 -1.94 -8.95
N GLY A 335 -14.71 -1.02 -9.00
CA GLY A 335 -14.65 0.27 -9.68
C GLY A 335 -14.31 1.44 -8.74
N PHE A 336 -14.99 2.57 -8.93
CA PHE A 336 -14.80 3.77 -8.11
C PHE A 336 -15.04 3.59 -6.60
N PRO A 337 -15.97 2.74 -6.11
CA PRO A 337 -16.11 2.49 -4.67
C PRO A 337 -14.79 2.04 -4.02
N ARG A 338 -14.05 1.17 -4.69
CA ARG A 338 -12.74 0.69 -4.24
C ARG A 338 -11.69 1.79 -4.27
N LEU A 339 -11.62 2.55 -5.36
CA LEU A 339 -10.68 3.66 -5.46
C LEU A 339 -10.95 4.70 -4.35
N ALA A 340 -12.22 4.98 -4.05
CA ALA A 340 -12.62 5.86 -2.96
C ALA A 340 -12.14 5.34 -1.59
N ARG A 341 -12.25 4.03 -1.31
CA ARG A 341 -11.69 3.43 -0.07
C ARG A 341 -10.18 3.61 0.04
N ILE A 342 -9.45 3.35 -1.05
CA ILE A 342 -7.99 3.55 -1.12
C ILE A 342 -7.63 5.02 -0.83
N LEU A 343 -8.28 5.97 -1.49
CA LEU A 343 -8.00 7.40 -1.31
C LEU A 343 -8.41 7.93 0.08
N GLN A 344 -9.27 7.22 0.79
CA GLN A 344 -9.64 7.52 2.18
C GLN A 344 -8.74 6.84 3.21
N GLY A 345 -7.84 5.94 2.79
CA GLY A 345 -7.05 5.11 3.71
C GLY A 345 -7.89 4.08 4.45
N LYS A 346 -8.97 3.62 3.82
CA LYS A 346 -9.87 2.57 4.32
C LYS A 346 -9.73 1.28 3.51
N ALA A 347 -8.71 1.17 2.66
CA ALA A 347 -8.52 -0.02 1.85
C ALA A 347 -8.12 -1.21 2.71
N VAL A 348 -8.83 -2.33 2.55
CA VAL A 348 -8.53 -3.54 3.32
C VAL A 348 -7.40 -4.30 2.63
N ASN A 349 -6.28 -4.43 3.33
CA ASN A 349 -5.07 -5.08 2.86
C ASN A 349 -4.98 -6.50 3.46
N LEU A 350 -5.25 -7.54 2.68
CA LEU A 350 -5.29 -8.93 3.17
C LEU A 350 -3.98 -9.68 2.92
N VAL A 351 -3.43 -10.31 3.96
CA VAL A 351 -2.22 -11.15 3.88
C VAL A 351 -2.54 -12.57 4.30
N LEU A 352 -2.21 -13.54 3.45
CA LEU A 352 -2.52 -14.95 3.65
C LEU A 352 -1.24 -15.77 3.85
N SER A 353 -1.14 -16.47 4.99
CA SER A 353 0.03 -17.30 5.28
C SER A 353 0.10 -18.58 4.44
N GLY A 354 1.26 -19.21 4.42
CA GLY A 354 1.37 -20.62 4.05
C GLY A 354 0.77 -21.57 5.10
N GLY A 355 0.66 -22.85 4.75
CA GLY A 355 0.08 -23.88 5.63
C GLY A 355 -0.41 -25.16 4.91
N GLY A 356 0.02 -25.41 3.67
CA GLY A 356 -0.42 -26.59 2.90
C GLY A 356 -1.94 -26.69 2.79
N ALA A 357 -2.49 -27.87 3.09
CA ALA A 357 -3.93 -28.15 3.06
C ALA A 357 -4.75 -27.25 4.01
N ARG A 358 -4.16 -26.83 5.14
CA ARG A 358 -4.82 -25.90 6.08
C ARG A 358 -5.17 -24.58 5.42
N GLY A 359 -4.49 -24.23 4.32
CA GLY A 359 -4.77 -23.08 3.48
C GLY A 359 -6.22 -22.99 2.98
N LEU A 360 -6.98 -24.09 2.98
CA LEU A 360 -8.41 -24.09 2.69
C LEU A 360 -9.22 -23.24 3.70
N ALA A 361 -8.73 -23.06 4.93
CA ALA A 361 -9.35 -22.16 5.90
C ALA A 361 -9.35 -20.69 5.44
N HIS A 362 -8.42 -20.27 4.57
CA HIS A 362 -8.43 -18.92 3.98
C HIS A 362 -9.72 -18.62 3.22
N ILE A 363 -10.31 -19.63 2.57
CA ILE A 363 -11.57 -19.50 1.84
C ILE A 363 -12.73 -19.26 2.82
N GLY A 364 -12.69 -19.92 3.98
CA GLY A 364 -13.64 -19.67 5.08
C GLY A 364 -13.54 -18.27 5.63
N VAL A 365 -12.32 -17.76 5.82
CA VAL A 365 -12.10 -16.37 6.23
C VAL A 365 -12.66 -15.39 5.18
N LEU A 366 -12.39 -15.63 3.90
CA LEU A 366 -12.93 -14.82 2.81
C LEU A 366 -14.47 -14.79 2.83
N LYS A 367 -15.12 -15.94 3.05
CA LYS A 367 -16.58 -16.02 3.22
C LYS A 367 -17.06 -15.13 4.37
N ALA A 368 -16.42 -15.18 5.53
CA ALA A 368 -16.81 -14.36 6.67
C ALA A 368 -16.63 -12.86 6.42
N LEU A 369 -15.56 -12.47 5.72
CA LEU A 369 -15.33 -11.08 5.31
C LEU A 369 -16.42 -10.60 4.35
N GLU A 370 -16.76 -11.41 3.34
CA GLU A 370 -17.83 -11.08 2.37
C GLU A 370 -19.20 -10.95 3.05
N GLU A 371 -19.58 -11.87 3.95
CA GLU A 371 -20.82 -11.77 4.73
C GLU A 371 -20.84 -10.54 5.66
N ALA A 372 -19.68 -10.11 6.14
CA ALA A 372 -19.53 -8.88 6.90
C ALA A 372 -19.46 -7.61 6.03
N SER A 373 -19.62 -7.73 4.71
CA SER A 373 -19.47 -6.63 3.73
C SER A 373 -18.08 -5.97 3.74
N ILE A 374 -17.05 -6.71 4.17
CA ILE A 374 -15.65 -6.29 4.16
C ILE A 374 -15.01 -6.74 2.85
N GLN A 375 -14.77 -5.78 1.96
CA GLN A 375 -14.17 -6.05 0.65
C GLN A 375 -12.66 -5.94 0.72
N VAL A 376 -11.97 -6.92 0.13
CA VAL A 376 -10.51 -6.92 0.02
C VAL A 376 -10.10 -6.02 -1.14
N ASP A 377 -9.20 -5.07 -0.88
CA ASP A 377 -8.74 -4.09 -1.88
C ASP A 377 -7.32 -4.38 -2.37
N VAL A 378 -6.50 -5.01 -1.54
CA VAL A 378 -5.12 -5.45 -1.85
C VAL A 378 -4.89 -6.80 -1.21
N VAL A 379 -4.22 -7.71 -1.90
CA VAL A 379 -4.03 -9.06 -1.37
C VAL A 379 -2.63 -9.60 -1.66
N GLY A 380 -2.06 -10.34 -0.70
CA GLY A 380 -0.83 -11.07 -0.95
C GLY A 380 -0.69 -12.30 -0.07
N GLY A 381 0.28 -13.17 -0.39
CA GLY A 381 0.48 -14.37 0.40
C GLY A 381 1.70 -15.21 0.07
N ALA A 382 1.87 -16.26 0.86
CA ALA A 382 2.95 -17.25 0.73
C ALA A 382 2.38 -18.66 0.58
N SER A 383 3.05 -19.52 -0.19
CA SER A 383 2.65 -20.92 -0.38
C SER A 383 1.18 -21.05 -0.79
N PHE A 384 0.37 -21.87 -0.10
CA PHE A 384 -1.07 -21.98 -0.39
C PHE A 384 -1.81 -20.64 -0.30
N GLY A 385 -1.40 -19.74 0.60
CA GLY A 385 -1.95 -18.38 0.67
C GLY A 385 -1.80 -17.58 -0.63
N SER A 386 -0.73 -17.83 -1.41
CA SER A 386 -0.55 -17.22 -2.75
C SER A 386 -1.58 -17.68 -3.77
N ILE A 387 -2.07 -18.93 -3.66
CA ILE A 387 -3.12 -19.47 -4.53
C ILE A 387 -4.41 -18.70 -4.25
N THR A 388 -4.86 -18.68 -3.00
CA THR A 388 -6.09 -17.98 -2.60
C THR A 388 -6.01 -16.48 -2.89
N ALA A 389 -4.86 -15.85 -2.61
CA ALA A 389 -4.62 -14.45 -2.93
C ALA A 389 -4.71 -14.18 -4.44
N GLY A 390 -4.22 -15.09 -5.29
CA GLY A 390 -4.34 -14.99 -6.74
C GLY A 390 -5.81 -15.02 -7.21
N MET A 391 -6.64 -15.89 -6.61
CA MET A 391 -8.07 -15.96 -6.94
C MET A 391 -8.81 -14.68 -6.55
N ILE A 392 -8.56 -14.18 -5.33
CA ILE A 392 -9.13 -12.93 -4.84
C ILE A 392 -8.71 -11.77 -5.75
N ALA A 393 -7.45 -11.73 -6.18
CA ALA A 393 -6.95 -10.69 -7.07
C ALA A 393 -7.54 -10.74 -8.49
N MET A 394 -7.96 -11.92 -8.94
CA MET A 394 -8.78 -12.11 -10.16
C MET A 394 -10.24 -11.70 -9.98
N GLY A 395 -10.61 -11.15 -8.82
CA GLY A 395 -11.97 -10.70 -8.49
C GLY A 395 -12.94 -11.84 -8.24
N ARG A 396 -12.45 -13.01 -7.80
CA ARG A 396 -13.29 -14.16 -7.44
C ARG A 396 -13.79 -14.05 -6.01
N GLY A 397 -15.08 -14.32 -5.82
CA GLY A 397 -15.66 -14.45 -4.47
C GLY A 397 -15.30 -15.78 -3.81
N TRP A 398 -15.76 -16.00 -2.57
CA TRP A 398 -15.44 -17.23 -1.82
C TRP A 398 -15.96 -18.50 -2.50
N GLU A 399 -17.17 -18.47 -3.09
CA GLU A 399 -17.77 -19.63 -3.77
C GLU A 399 -16.97 -20.03 -5.01
N GLU A 400 -16.65 -19.05 -5.85
CA GLU A 400 -15.87 -19.27 -7.08
C GLU A 400 -14.45 -19.73 -6.74
N THR A 401 -13.84 -19.12 -5.72
CA THR A 401 -12.53 -19.52 -5.19
C THR A 401 -12.55 -20.97 -4.72
N ARG A 402 -13.56 -21.36 -3.93
CA ARG A 402 -13.76 -22.76 -3.51
C ARG A 402 -13.86 -23.68 -4.73
N ASP A 403 -14.75 -23.37 -5.65
CA ASP A 403 -15.03 -24.20 -6.81
C ASP A 403 -13.80 -24.40 -7.69
N GLU A 404 -13.07 -23.33 -8.01
CA GLU A 404 -11.89 -23.40 -8.87
C GLU A 404 -10.71 -24.11 -8.16
N VAL A 405 -10.46 -23.83 -6.87
CA VAL A 405 -9.41 -24.53 -6.11
C VAL A 405 -9.74 -26.02 -5.97
N VAL A 406 -10.97 -26.36 -5.60
CA VAL A 406 -11.38 -27.76 -5.42
C VAL A 406 -11.39 -28.50 -6.76
N ARG A 407 -11.94 -27.92 -7.82
CA ARG A 407 -12.07 -28.58 -9.14
C ARG A 407 -10.73 -28.71 -9.85
N HIS A 408 -9.97 -27.61 -9.97
CA HIS A 408 -8.78 -27.57 -10.82
C HIS A 408 -7.50 -27.99 -10.07
N LEU A 409 -7.37 -27.65 -8.78
CA LEU A 409 -6.17 -27.98 -8.01
C LEU A 409 -6.30 -29.30 -7.23
N LEU A 410 -7.49 -29.66 -6.73
CA LEU A 410 -7.68 -30.85 -5.89
C LEU A 410 -8.43 -32.02 -6.58
N GLY A 411 -9.30 -31.73 -7.54
CA GLY A 411 -10.24 -32.69 -8.14
C GLY A 411 -9.67 -33.58 -9.26
N SER A 412 -8.43 -33.33 -9.69
CA SER A 412 -7.82 -34.00 -10.86
C SER A 412 -6.99 -35.26 -10.52
N GLY A 413 -7.17 -35.86 -9.34
CA GLY A 413 -6.32 -36.92 -8.79
C GLY A 413 -5.12 -36.39 -8.01
N SER A 414 -4.25 -37.28 -7.48
CA SER A 414 -3.11 -36.87 -6.63
C SER A 414 -2.23 -35.81 -7.35
N PRO A 415 -1.99 -34.63 -6.73
CA PRO A 415 -1.13 -33.58 -7.30
C PRO A 415 0.34 -34.00 -7.37
N VAL A 416 0.69 -35.13 -6.76
CA VAL A 416 2.05 -35.66 -6.68
C VAL A 416 2.31 -36.63 -7.84
N ASP A 417 2.99 -36.15 -8.87
CA ASP A 417 3.56 -36.97 -9.93
C ASP A 417 4.93 -37.52 -9.50
N VAL A 418 4.96 -38.68 -8.86
CA VAL A 418 6.17 -39.25 -8.21
C VAL A 418 7.38 -39.32 -9.17
N THR A 419 8.56 -38.95 -8.65
CA THR A 419 9.84 -39.04 -9.36
C THR A 419 10.92 -39.72 -8.52
N ALA A 420 12.06 -40.05 -9.13
CA ALA A 420 13.21 -40.57 -8.40
C ALA A 420 13.70 -39.51 -7.39
N PRO A 421 13.86 -39.85 -6.09
CA PRO A 421 14.10 -38.89 -5.00
C PRO A 421 15.55 -38.39 -4.96
N LEU A 422 16.08 -37.95 -6.10
CA LEU A 422 17.40 -37.33 -6.23
C LEU A 422 17.33 -35.81 -6.04
N ILE A 423 16.25 -35.18 -6.51
CA ILE A 423 16.04 -33.72 -6.45
C ILE A 423 14.73 -33.38 -5.72
N ALA A 424 13.67 -34.15 -5.95
CA ALA A 424 12.35 -33.96 -5.32
C ALA A 424 11.56 -35.28 -5.30
N LEU A 425 10.48 -35.35 -4.50
CA LEU A 425 9.58 -36.49 -4.45
C LEU A 425 8.54 -36.50 -5.58
N ALA A 426 8.22 -35.32 -6.14
CA ALA A 426 7.32 -35.12 -7.29
C ALA A 426 8.05 -34.47 -8.47
N ARG A 427 7.57 -34.68 -9.71
CA ARG A 427 8.07 -33.99 -10.92
C ARG A 427 7.56 -32.54 -11.00
N GLY A 428 6.42 -32.24 -10.38
CA GLY A 428 5.77 -30.94 -10.39
C GLY A 428 5.12 -30.55 -11.74
N ALA A 429 5.04 -31.47 -12.70
CA ALA A 429 4.44 -31.22 -14.00
C ALA A 429 2.91 -31.14 -13.90
N ARG A 430 2.31 -31.97 -13.03
CA ARG A 430 0.86 -31.94 -12.77
C ARG A 430 0.44 -30.64 -12.09
N VAL A 431 1.14 -30.25 -11.02
CA VAL A 431 0.89 -28.97 -10.34
C VAL A 431 1.00 -27.79 -11.32
N ARG A 432 2.02 -27.78 -12.19
CA ARG A 432 2.13 -26.77 -13.25
C ARG A 432 0.90 -26.76 -14.16
N GLN A 433 0.46 -27.93 -14.65
CA GLN A 433 -0.71 -28.03 -15.52
C GLN A 433 -1.98 -27.52 -14.83
N GLN A 434 -2.15 -27.82 -13.54
CA GLN A 434 -3.31 -27.37 -12.77
C GLN A 434 -3.28 -25.85 -12.53
N LEU A 435 -2.11 -25.28 -12.22
CA LEU A 435 -1.95 -23.82 -12.08
C LEU A 435 -2.20 -23.10 -13.41
N VAL A 436 -1.68 -23.63 -14.53
CA VAL A 436 -1.97 -23.10 -15.87
C VAL A 436 -3.46 -23.24 -16.20
N GLY A 437 -4.10 -24.34 -15.82
CA GLY A 437 -5.55 -24.52 -16.00
C GLY A 437 -6.40 -23.57 -15.16
N THR A 438 -5.92 -23.20 -13.97
CA THR A 438 -6.63 -22.31 -13.03
C THR A 438 -6.44 -20.84 -13.41
N PHE A 439 -5.19 -20.41 -13.62
CA PHE A 439 -4.85 -19.01 -13.86
C PHE A 439 -4.75 -18.63 -15.34
N GLY A 440 -4.68 -19.61 -16.24
CA GLY A 440 -4.57 -19.39 -17.69
C GLY A 440 -3.33 -18.56 -18.06
N ASP A 441 -3.53 -17.66 -19.02
CA ASP A 441 -2.53 -16.69 -19.50
C ASP A 441 -2.55 -15.38 -18.68
N THR A 442 -3.21 -15.36 -17.52
CA THR A 442 -3.32 -14.16 -16.69
C THR A 442 -1.94 -13.74 -16.17
N THR A 443 -1.65 -12.47 -16.35
CA THR A 443 -0.47 -11.79 -15.80
C THR A 443 -0.87 -11.01 -14.54
N ILE A 444 0.08 -10.80 -13.62
CA ILE A 444 -0.18 -10.06 -12.38
C ILE A 444 -0.65 -8.62 -12.68
N GLU A 445 -0.15 -8.03 -13.76
CA GLU A 445 -0.52 -6.71 -14.26
C GLU A 445 -1.99 -6.63 -14.68
N ASN A 446 -2.55 -7.74 -15.18
CA ASN A 446 -3.94 -7.84 -15.59
C ASN A 446 -4.86 -8.36 -14.46
N LEU A 447 -4.49 -8.19 -13.18
CA LEU A 447 -5.37 -8.50 -12.05
C LEU A 447 -6.28 -7.32 -11.70
N TRP A 448 -7.48 -7.60 -11.18
CA TRP A 448 -8.38 -6.55 -10.69
C TRP A 448 -7.80 -5.89 -9.44
N LEU A 449 -7.23 -6.69 -8.54
CA LEU A 449 -6.56 -6.19 -7.33
C LEU A 449 -5.02 -6.28 -7.50
N PRO A 450 -4.26 -5.23 -7.17
CA PRO A 450 -2.90 -5.31 -6.69
C PRO A 450 -2.65 -6.55 -5.84
N PHE A 451 -1.69 -7.32 -6.32
CA PHE A 451 -1.33 -8.63 -5.81
C PHE A 451 0.18 -8.74 -5.65
N PHE A 452 0.58 -9.48 -4.63
CA PHE A 452 1.93 -10.03 -4.57
C PHE A 452 1.93 -11.44 -4.00
N CYS A 453 2.94 -12.23 -4.34
CA CYS A 453 3.29 -13.39 -3.56
C CYS A 453 4.79 -13.47 -3.31
N VAL A 454 5.19 -14.25 -2.31
CA VAL A 454 6.59 -14.39 -1.93
C VAL A 454 7.11 -15.80 -2.22
N SER A 455 8.35 -15.89 -2.67
CA SER A 455 9.12 -17.13 -2.72
C SER A 455 10.47 -16.92 -2.02
N SER A 456 11.16 -18.01 -1.71
CA SER A 456 12.46 -17.96 -1.07
C SER A 456 13.57 -18.13 -2.12
N ASN A 457 14.43 -17.12 -2.30
CA ASN A 457 15.55 -17.19 -3.24
C ASN A 457 16.76 -17.86 -2.58
N LEU A 458 17.06 -19.10 -2.99
CA LEU A 458 18.19 -19.87 -2.45
C LEU A 458 19.55 -19.43 -3.01
N THR A 459 19.57 -18.72 -4.14
CA THR A 459 20.82 -18.17 -4.71
C THR A 459 21.37 -17.05 -3.83
N HIS A 460 20.48 -16.14 -3.40
CA HIS A 460 20.85 -14.93 -2.66
C HIS A 460 20.53 -14.99 -1.17
N GLY A 461 19.70 -15.94 -0.72
CA GLY A 461 19.30 -16.05 0.68
C GLY A 461 18.31 -14.96 1.10
N GLU A 462 17.47 -14.49 0.18
CA GLU A 462 16.52 -13.40 0.42
C GLU A 462 15.09 -13.73 -0.04
N VAL A 463 14.12 -12.99 0.49
CA VAL A 463 12.71 -13.10 0.07
C VAL A 463 12.56 -12.47 -1.32
N GLN A 464 12.13 -13.27 -2.29
CA GLN A 464 11.76 -12.80 -3.62
C GLN A 464 10.27 -12.43 -3.63
N VAL A 465 9.96 -11.17 -3.90
CA VAL A 465 8.59 -10.70 -4.07
C VAL A 465 8.23 -10.72 -5.55
N HIS A 466 7.09 -11.34 -5.88
CA HIS A 466 6.54 -11.40 -7.24
C HIS A 466 5.40 -10.40 -7.38
N ARG A 467 5.54 -9.42 -8.29
CA ARG A 467 4.54 -8.37 -8.56
C ARG A 467 4.24 -8.17 -10.05
N SER A 468 4.83 -8.99 -10.92
CA SER A 468 4.77 -8.84 -12.38
C SER A 468 4.98 -10.19 -13.07
N GLY A 469 4.46 -10.32 -14.28
CA GLY A 469 4.60 -11.51 -15.11
C GLY A 469 3.49 -12.56 -14.92
N PRO A 470 3.68 -13.78 -15.46
CA PRO A 470 2.64 -14.81 -15.45
C PRO A 470 2.26 -15.23 -14.02
N LEU A 471 0.98 -15.09 -13.66
CA LEU A 471 0.49 -15.37 -12.31
C LEU A 471 0.76 -16.82 -11.88
N TRP A 472 0.49 -17.77 -12.78
CA TRP A 472 0.71 -19.19 -12.50
C TRP A 472 2.19 -19.49 -12.18
N GLN A 473 3.13 -18.75 -12.75
CA GLN A 473 4.56 -18.95 -12.53
C GLN A 473 5.01 -18.38 -11.18
N ALA A 474 4.50 -17.19 -10.82
CA ALA A 474 4.72 -16.60 -9.51
C ALA A 474 4.20 -17.51 -8.38
N VAL A 475 2.95 -17.96 -8.50
CA VAL A 475 2.33 -18.91 -7.57
C VAL A 475 3.10 -20.24 -7.55
N ARG A 476 3.47 -20.80 -8.72
CA ARG A 476 4.28 -22.03 -8.81
C ARG A 476 5.59 -21.91 -8.04
N SER A 477 6.22 -20.74 -8.06
CA SER A 477 7.46 -20.47 -7.32
C SER A 477 7.18 -20.43 -5.81
N SER A 478 6.11 -19.76 -5.40
CA SER A 478 5.67 -19.65 -4.00
C SER A 478 5.28 -21.00 -3.37
N ILE A 479 4.81 -21.99 -4.14
CA ILE A 479 4.42 -23.33 -3.64
C ILE A 479 5.47 -24.43 -3.88
N SER A 480 6.72 -24.05 -4.16
CA SER A 480 7.83 -24.98 -4.45
C SER A 480 8.46 -25.57 -3.19
N ILE A 481 7.71 -26.38 -2.44
CA ILE A 481 8.16 -26.94 -1.15
C ILE A 481 9.47 -27.74 -1.34
N PRO A 482 10.58 -27.37 -0.66
CA PRO A 482 11.86 -28.06 -0.78
C PRO A 482 11.74 -29.58 -0.56
N GLY A 483 12.35 -30.35 -1.45
CA GLY A 483 12.34 -31.82 -1.44
C GLY A 483 11.01 -32.47 -1.84
N VAL A 484 9.88 -31.77 -1.79
CA VAL A 484 8.60 -32.25 -2.32
C VAL A 484 8.47 -31.93 -3.80
N PHE A 485 8.68 -30.66 -4.16
CA PHE A 485 8.64 -30.17 -5.54
C PHE A 485 10.01 -29.65 -5.97
N PRO A 486 10.36 -29.75 -7.27
CA PRO A 486 11.60 -29.19 -7.76
C PRO A 486 11.55 -27.66 -7.69
N PRO A 487 12.70 -27.02 -7.39
CA PRO A 487 12.81 -25.57 -7.35
C PRO A 487 12.52 -24.96 -8.73
N VAL A 488 12.05 -23.72 -8.74
CA VAL A 488 11.75 -22.98 -9.95
C VAL A 488 12.92 -22.07 -10.28
N ARG A 489 13.28 -22.00 -11.55
CA ARG A 489 14.31 -21.06 -12.03
C ARG A 489 13.66 -19.71 -12.37
N SER A 490 14.15 -18.63 -11.80
CA SER A 490 13.73 -17.27 -12.16
C SER A 490 14.22 -16.90 -13.58
N PRO A 491 13.64 -15.86 -14.22
CA PRO A 491 14.16 -15.32 -15.48
C PRO A 491 15.65 -14.95 -15.43
N ASP A 492 16.10 -14.43 -14.28
CA ASP A 492 17.49 -14.03 -14.02
C ASP A 492 18.42 -15.21 -13.73
N GLY A 493 17.85 -16.40 -13.54
CA GLY A 493 18.57 -17.65 -13.35
C GLY A 493 18.66 -18.14 -11.90
N ASP A 494 17.98 -17.47 -10.98
CA ASP A 494 17.98 -17.81 -9.56
C ASP A 494 17.14 -19.04 -9.24
N VAL A 495 17.46 -19.67 -8.11
CA VAL A 495 16.78 -20.86 -7.62
C VAL A 495 15.74 -20.46 -6.57
N LEU A 496 14.47 -20.61 -6.90
CA LEU A 496 13.34 -20.25 -6.06
C LEU A 496 12.66 -21.48 -5.45
N VAL A 497 12.38 -21.41 -4.16
CA VAL A 497 11.58 -22.39 -3.41
C VAL A 497 10.42 -21.72 -2.67
N ASP A 498 9.61 -22.51 -1.95
CA ASP A 498 8.44 -22.04 -1.23
C ASP A 498 8.72 -20.79 -0.36
N GLY A 499 7.82 -19.81 -0.42
CA GLY A 499 7.92 -18.56 0.33
C GLY A 499 7.88 -18.74 1.84
N ALA A 500 7.19 -19.77 2.32
CA ALA A 500 7.06 -20.09 3.74
C ALA A 500 8.40 -20.39 4.43
N VAL A 501 9.43 -20.75 3.66
CA VAL A 501 10.80 -21.00 4.17
C VAL A 501 11.38 -19.75 4.83
N MET A 502 11.26 -18.58 4.18
CA MET A 502 11.81 -17.32 4.71
C MET A 502 10.76 -16.37 5.26
N ASN A 503 9.58 -16.31 4.64
CA ASN A 503 8.52 -15.38 5.03
C ASN A 503 7.13 -16.02 4.84
N ASN A 504 6.67 -16.74 5.87
CA ASN A 504 5.38 -17.43 5.84
C ASN A 504 4.18 -16.51 6.00
N LEU A 505 4.33 -15.34 6.62
CA LEU A 505 3.28 -14.34 6.76
C LEU A 505 3.83 -12.96 6.34
N PRO A 506 3.75 -12.61 5.04
CA PRO A 506 4.46 -11.48 4.47
C PRO A 506 3.77 -10.12 4.71
N VAL A 507 3.49 -9.78 5.97
CA VAL A 507 2.90 -8.50 6.39
C VAL A 507 3.86 -7.34 6.13
N ASP A 508 5.16 -7.55 6.31
CA ASP A 508 6.21 -6.59 5.94
C ASP A 508 6.18 -6.23 4.45
N VAL A 509 5.93 -7.21 3.58
CA VAL A 509 5.81 -6.98 2.14
C VAL A 509 4.56 -6.18 1.81
N MET A 510 3.44 -6.42 2.52
CA MET A 510 2.22 -5.61 2.40
C MET A 510 2.44 -4.18 2.89
N GLN A 511 3.14 -3.98 4.00
CA GLN A 511 3.52 -2.64 4.48
C GLN A 511 4.40 -1.90 3.45
N ALA A 512 5.39 -2.59 2.89
CA ALA A 512 6.25 -2.05 1.84
C ALA A 512 5.51 -1.88 0.50
N PHE A 513 4.36 -2.53 0.31
CA PHE A 513 3.47 -2.28 -0.82
C PHE A 513 2.85 -0.88 -0.72
N GLY A 514 2.68 -0.36 0.50
CA GLY A 514 2.46 1.06 0.77
C GLY A 514 1.04 1.54 0.46
N GLU A 515 0.05 0.64 0.52
CA GLU A 515 -1.36 0.99 0.33
C GLU A 515 -1.99 1.43 1.66
N PRO A 516 -2.67 2.58 1.70
CA PRO A 516 -3.19 3.15 2.93
C PRO A 516 -4.42 2.36 3.40
N GLY A 517 -4.40 1.90 4.64
CA GLY A 517 -5.52 1.22 5.28
C GLY A 517 -5.07 0.02 6.10
N PRO A 518 -6.03 -0.62 6.78
CA PRO A 518 -5.73 -1.67 7.74
C PRO A 518 -5.25 -2.96 7.07
N ILE A 519 -4.27 -3.61 7.70
CA ILE A 519 -3.72 -4.89 7.30
C ILE A 519 -4.40 -5.99 8.11
N LEU A 520 -5.12 -6.85 7.40
CA LEU A 520 -5.72 -8.07 7.93
C LEU A 520 -4.81 -9.24 7.57
N ALA A 521 -4.47 -10.08 8.53
CA ALA A 521 -3.60 -11.23 8.33
C ALA A 521 -4.32 -12.53 8.71
N VAL A 522 -4.14 -13.59 7.92
CA VAL A 522 -4.58 -14.94 8.28
C VAL A 522 -3.36 -15.81 8.52
N ASN A 523 -3.16 -16.20 9.77
CA ASN A 523 -2.03 -17.01 10.19
C ASN A 523 -2.48 -18.42 10.59
N LEU A 524 -2.14 -19.40 9.76
CA LEU A 524 -2.50 -20.81 9.94
C LEU A 524 -1.51 -21.63 10.77
N ARG A 525 -0.55 -20.96 11.43
CA ARG A 525 0.40 -21.64 12.31
C ARG A 525 -0.31 -22.23 13.52
N SER A 526 -0.02 -23.49 13.84
CA SER A 526 -0.39 -24.09 15.12
C SER A 526 0.84 -24.18 16.05
N PRO A 527 0.72 -23.86 17.36
CA PRO A 527 1.83 -23.88 18.30
C PRO A 527 2.37 -25.29 18.61
N VAL A 528 1.56 -26.32 18.41
CA VAL A 528 1.90 -27.72 18.71
C VAL A 528 1.52 -28.55 17.50
N ASP A 529 2.52 -28.81 16.67
CA ASP A 529 2.29 -29.34 15.33
C ASP A 529 3.02 -30.67 15.06
N MET A 530 3.94 -31.07 15.95
CA MET A 530 4.53 -32.41 16.07
C MET A 530 4.82 -32.69 17.54
N ALA A 531 4.25 -33.76 18.10
CA ALA A 531 4.49 -34.16 19.48
C ALA A 531 5.57 -35.24 19.55
N ALA A 532 6.36 -35.25 20.63
CA ALA A 532 7.44 -36.23 20.83
C ALA A 532 6.99 -37.71 20.86
N HIS A 533 5.68 -37.98 20.88
CA HIS A 533 5.11 -39.33 20.86
C HIS A 533 5.12 -39.96 19.45
N ASP A 534 5.37 -39.17 18.40
CA ASP A 534 5.31 -39.61 17.00
C ASP A 534 6.62 -40.23 16.48
N LEU A 535 7.69 -40.22 17.29
CA LEU A 535 9.01 -40.73 16.92
C LEU A 535 9.54 -41.73 17.96
N PRO A 536 10.20 -42.83 17.53
CA PRO A 536 10.84 -43.77 18.46
C PRO A 536 11.89 -43.09 19.32
N HIS A 537 11.92 -43.39 20.62
CA HIS A 537 12.90 -42.84 21.57
C HIS A 537 14.36 -43.17 21.23
N ASP A 538 14.61 -44.22 20.45
CA ASP A 538 15.94 -44.66 20.01
C ASP A 538 16.42 -43.98 18.72
N GLY A 539 15.59 -43.13 18.10
CA GLY A 539 15.92 -42.36 16.90
C GLY A 539 16.10 -43.19 15.62
N ALA A 540 15.90 -44.51 15.67
CA ALA A 540 16.09 -45.41 14.54
C ALA A 540 14.75 -45.82 13.93
N VAL A 541 14.52 -45.41 12.68
CA VAL A 541 13.31 -45.78 11.91
C VAL A 541 13.71 -46.61 10.71
N SER A 542 13.24 -47.85 10.63
CA SER A 542 13.33 -48.65 9.41
C SER A 542 12.19 -48.29 8.45
N GLY A 543 12.52 -48.01 7.18
CA GLY A 543 11.53 -47.73 6.14
C GLY A 543 10.51 -48.86 5.95
N TRP A 544 10.93 -50.11 6.14
CA TRP A 544 10.05 -51.28 6.08
C TRP A 544 9.10 -51.36 7.28
N GLN A 545 9.54 -50.90 8.45
CA GLN A 545 8.72 -50.84 9.66
C GLN A 545 7.69 -49.72 9.57
N ALA A 546 8.07 -48.55 9.05
CA ALA A 546 7.15 -47.45 8.77
C ALA A 546 6.10 -47.84 7.73
N LEU A 547 6.51 -48.53 6.65
CA LEU A 547 5.60 -49.05 5.63
C LEU A 547 4.61 -50.07 6.21
N ARG A 548 5.07 -51.01 7.05
CA ARG A 548 4.19 -51.99 7.72
C ARG A 548 3.15 -51.34 8.63
N ARG A 549 3.52 -50.29 9.38
CA ARG A 549 2.60 -49.56 10.26
C ARG A 549 1.55 -48.78 9.48
N ARG A 550 1.91 -48.20 8.32
CA ARG A 550 0.98 -47.49 7.41
C ARG A 550 -0.22 -48.35 6.97
N PHE A 551 -0.03 -49.67 6.84
CA PHE A 551 -1.08 -50.60 6.41
C PHE A 551 -1.76 -51.35 7.57
N SER A 552 -1.41 -51.06 8.83
CA SER A 552 -2.03 -51.73 9.99
C SER A 552 -3.32 -51.03 10.43
N PRO A 553 -4.47 -51.74 10.55
CA PRO A 553 -5.70 -51.17 11.09
C PRO A 553 -5.63 -50.82 12.58
N TRP A 554 -4.65 -51.38 13.31
CA TRP A 554 -4.56 -51.34 14.78
C TRP A 554 -3.68 -50.20 15.30
N HIS A 555 -3.04 -49.42 14.42
CA HIS A 555 -2.15 -48.30 14.75
C HIS A 555 -2.50 -47.05 13.93
N ARG A 556 -3.79 -46.69 13.88
CA ARG A 556 -4.27 -45.51 13.13
C ARG A 556 -3.96 -44.18 13.82
N ASP A 557 -3.80 -44.17 15.15
CA ASP A 557 -3.69 -42.94 15.96
C ASP A 557 -2.24 -42.55 16.31
N SER A 558 -1.22 -43.17 15.68
CA SER A 558 0.20 -42.82 15.87
C SER A 558 0.95 -42.91 14.54
N ALA A 559 0.45 -42.20 13.53
CA ALA A 559 1.09 -42.13 12.23
C ALA A 559 2.35 -41.28 12.32
N MET A 560 3.53 -41.91 12.24
CA MET A 560 4.79 -41.16 12.17
C MET A 560 4.76 -40.19 10.98
N PRO A 561 5.29 -38.96 11.14
CA PRO A 561 5.23 -37.95 10.10
C PRO A 561 5.99 -38.39 8.85
N GLY A 562 5.43 -38.08 7.67
CA GLY A 562 6.05 -38.39 6.39
C GLY A 562 7.24 -37.46 6.09
N ILE A 563 8.14 -37.87 5.20
CA ILE A 563 9.29 -37.03 4.80
C ILE A 563 8.85 -35.64 4.28
N ALA A 564 7.76 -35.58 3.51
CA ALA A 564 7.22 -34.31 3.00
C ALA A 564 6.72 -33.39 4.12
N GLU A 565 6.11 -33.98 5.16
CA GLU A 565 5.61 -33.26 6.32
C GLU A 565 6.76 -32.75 7.20
N ILE A 566 7.78 -33.58 7.44
CA ILE A 566 9.00 -33.17 8.14
C ILE A 566 9.67 -31.99 7.41
N LEU A 567 9.85 -32.09 6.09
CA LEU A 567 10.49 -31.04 5.30
C LEU A 567 9.69 -29.73 5.31
N LEU A 568 8.37 -29.81 5.14
CA LEU A 568 7.50 -28.63 5.21
C LEU A 568 7.55 -27.96 6.59
N ARG A 569 7.56 -28.75 7.67
CA ARG A 569 7.70 -28.25 9.05
C ARG A 569 9.06 -27.61 9.31
N THR A 570 10.14 -28.25 8.89
CA THR A 570 11.48 -27.67 9.03
C THR A 570 11.63 -26.36 8.26
N SER A 571 10.94 -26.25 7.12
CA SER A 571 10.90 -25.03 6.30
C SER A 571 10.18 -23.90 7.03
N GLU A 572 9.04 -24.16 7.68
CA GLU A 572 8.27 -23.15 8.42
C GLU A 572 9.03 -22.58 9.64
N ILE A 573 9.91 -23.36 10.29
CA ILE A 573 10.60 -22.93 11.53
C ILE A 573 11.47 -21.69 11.30
N GLY A 574 12.15 -21.58 10.15
CA GLY A 574 13.04 -20.45 9.85
C GLY A 574 12.31 -19.10 9.78
N SER A 575 11.04 -19.09 9.38
CA SER A 575 10.23 -17.88 9.26
C SER A 575 9.49 -17.50 10.56
N VAL A 576 9.61 -18.29 11.64
CA VAL A 576 8.88 -18.09 12.91
C VAL A 576 9.22 -16.77 13.60
N ILE A 577 10.50 -16.39 13.61
CA ILE A 577 10.96 -15.15 14.27
C ILE A 577 10.43 -13.93 13.52
N SER A 578 10.58 -13.93 12.19
CA SER A 578 10.09 -12.88 11.31
C SER A 578 8.57 -12.77 11.38
N SER A 579 7.84 -13.89 11.32
CA SER A 579 6.38 -13.90 11.36
C SER A 579 5.82 -13.34 12.67
N ARG A 580 6.40 -13.66 13.84
CA ARG A 580 5.96 -13.08 15.13
C ARG A 580 6.17 -11.57 15.18
N THR A 581 7.29 -11.11 14.63
CA THR A 581 7.61 -9.68 14.57
C THR A 581 6.63 -8.95 13.66
N PHE A 582 6.32 -9.52 12.49
CA PHE A 582 5.44 -8.89 11.51
C PHE A 582 3.96 -9.02 11.82
N GLU A 583 3.54 -10.07 12.53
CA GLU A 583 2.16 -10.26 13.00
C GLU A 583 1.72 -9.11 13.92
N SER A 584 2.61 -8.62 14.79
CA SER A 584 2.34 -7.45 15.64
C SER A 584 2.11 -6.14 14.86
N ARG A 585 2.38 -6.15 13.56
CA ARG A 585 2.20 -5.00 12.67
C ARG A 585 0.93 -5.07 11.82
N ALA A 586 0.18 -6.18 11.91
CA ALA A 586 -1.16 -6.27 11.33
C ALA A 586 -2.18 -5.67 12.31
N ASP A 587 -3.21 -5.02 11.78
CA ASP A 587 -4.27 -4.41 12.57
C ASP A 587 -5.25 -5.46 13.11
N LEU A 588 -5.43 -6.56 12.38
CA LEU A 588 -6.23 -7.71 12.81
C LEU A 588 -5.62 -9.01 12.30
N VAL A 589 -5.53 -10.01 13.16
CA VAL A 589 -4.98 -11.33 12.81
C VAL A 589 -6.00 -12.42 13.13
N PHE A 590 -6.31 -13.23 12.12
CA PHE A 590 -7.11 -14.44 12.25
C PHE A 590 -6.18 -15.63 12.51
N HIS A 591 -6.50 -16.40 13.55
CA HIS A 591 -5.84 -17.65 13.92
C HIS A 591 -6.81 -18.83 13.89
N PRO A 592 -7.27 -19.28 12.71
CA PRO A 592 -8.13 -20.45 12.60
C PRO A 592 -7.52 -21.66 13.34
N PRO A 593 -8.29 -22.39 14.17
CA PRO A 593 -7.79 -23.53 14.93
C PRO A 593 -7.63 -24.76 14.03
N VAL A 594 -6.59 -24.77 13.20
CA VAL A 594 -6.31 -25.81 12.19
C VAL A 594 -5.23 -26.81 12.61
N GLY A 595 -4.81 -26.79 13.89
CA GLY A 595 -3.71 -27.61 14.40
C GLY A 595 -3.92 -29.11 14.25
N ASP A 596 -5.17 -29.58 14.37
CA ASP A 596 -5.53 -31.00 14.27
C ASP A 596 -5.51 -31.55 12.84
N TYR A 597 -5.31 -30.69 11.83
CA TYR A 597 -5.29 -31.07 10.42
C TYR A 597 -3.86 -31.20 9.93
N ALA A 598 -3.52 -32.31 9.27
CA ALA A 598 -2.19 -32.48 8.69
C ALA A 598 -1.98 -31.53 7.49
N LEU A 599 -0.76 -31.04 7.31
CA LEU A 599 -0.43 -30.07 6.25
C LEU A 599 -0.62 -30.62 4.83
N MET A 600 -0.72 -31.94 4.66
CA MET A 600 -0.91 -32.61 3.37
C MET A 600 -2.29 -33.30 3.25
N ASP A 601 -3.22 -33.08 4.19
CA ASP A 601 -4.56 -33.68 4.15
C ASP A 601 -5.58 -32.80 3.41
N PHE A 602 -5.63 -32.96 2.08
CA PHE A 602 -6.59 -32.27 1.22
C PHE A 602 -7.96 -32.98 1.13
N SER A 603 -8.24 -33.98 1.98
CA SER A 603 -9.53 -34.70 1.95
C SER A 603 -10.63 -33.97 2.75
N ARG A 604 -10.25 -33.15 3.73
CA ARG A 604 -11.14 -32.49 4.69
C ARG A 604 -11.50 -31.06 4.24
N ILE A 605 -11.94 -30.92 3.00
CA ILE A 605 -12.14 -29.62 2.35
C ILE A 605 -13.19 -28.78 3.07
N ASP A 606 -14.42 -29.27 3.16
CA ASP A 606 -15.53 -28.51 3.73
C ASP A 606 -15.31 -28.23 5.23
N ASP A 607 -14.71 -29.18 5.96
CA ASP A 607 -14.34 -29.00 7.37
C ASP A 607 -13.35 -27.83 7.56
N LEU A 608 -12.29 -27.76 6.77
CA LEU A 608 -11.27 -26.70 6.88
C LEU A 608 -11.83 -25.32 6.52
N ILE A 609 -12.68 -25.25 5.49
CA ILE A 609 -13.38 -24.02 5.11
C ILE A 609 -14.29 -23.56 6.26
N GLU A 610 -15.07 -24.48 6.84
CA GLU A 610 -15.98 -24.17 7.94
C GLU A 610 -15.23 -23.72 9.21
N VAL A 611 -14.08 -24.33 9.53
CA VAL A 611 -13.22 -23.91 10.64
C VAL A 611 -12.73 -22.47 10.45
N GLY A 612 -12.26 -22.13 9.24
CA GLY A 612 -11.84 -20.77 8.90
C GLY A 612 -12.98 -19.76 9.03
N TYR A 613 -14.18 -20.12 8.53
CA TYR A 613 -15.38 -19.29 8.57
C TYR A 613 -15.82 -18.99 10.01
N ARG A 614 -16.01 -20.02 10.84
CA ARG A 614 -16.48 -19.85 12.23
C ARG A 614 -15.52 -18.99 13.05
N HIS A 615 -14.22 -19.22 12.89
CA HIS A 615 -13.21 -18.43 13.59
C HIS A 615 -13.26 -16.97 13.17
N ALA A 616 -13.26 -16.69 11.85
CA ALA A 616 -13.32 -15.32 11.36
C ALA A 616 -14.61 -14.60 11.76
N ALA A 617 -15.76 -15.27 11.66
CA ALA A 617 -17.04 -14.72 12.09
C ALA A 617 -17.03 -14.32 13.57
N ALA A 618 -16.50 -15.17 14.45
CA ALA A 618 -16.38 -14.87 15.88
C ALA A 618 -15.44 -13.68 16.15
N VAL A 619 -14.28 -13.64 15.48
CA VAL A 619 -13.31 -12.53 15.61
C VAL A 619 -13.93 -11.20 15.14
N LEU A 620 -14.65 -11.21 14.00
CA LEU A 620 -15.31 -10.01 13.48
C LEU A 620 -16.44 -9.55 14.39
N GLU A 621 -17.19 -10.47 15.01
CA GLU A 621 -18.24 -10.13 15.98
C GLU A 621 -17.66 -9.47 17.24
N GLU A 622 -16.63 -10.07 17.84
CA GLU A 622 -15.93 -9.54 19.02
C GLU A 622 -15.36 -8.14 18.75
N ASN A 623 -14.67 -7.97 17.62
CA ASN A 623 -14.09 -6.67 17.24
C ASN A 623 -15.17 -5.65 16.86
N SER A 624 -16.35 -6.07 16.38
CA SER A 624 -17.45 -5.14 16.10
C SER A 624 -18.07 -4.57 17.37
N GLN A 625 -18.09 -5.36 18.45
CA GLN A 625 -18.55 -4.92 19.77
C GLN A 625 -17.53 -3.99 20.45
N VAL A 626 -16.22 -4.27 20.30
CA VAL A 626 -15.14 -3.41 20.81
C VAL A 626 -14.98 -2.12 19.99
N ALA A 627 -15.27 -2.13 18.68
CA ALA A 627 -15.18 -0.97 17.80
C ALA A 627 -16.19 0.14 18.12
N LEU A 628 -17.30 -0.17 18.80
CA LEU A 628 -18.21 0.84 19.37
C LEU A 628 -17.51 1.78 20.36
N GLU A 629 -16.33 1.40 20.87
CA GLU A 629 -15.55 2.20 21.80
C GLU A 629 -14.26 2.81 21.19
N SER A 630 -13.74 2.37 20.01
CA SER A 630 -12.42 2.88 19.55
C SER A 630 -11.92 2.67 18.09
N HIS A 631 -12.60 2.00 17.13
CA HIS A 631 -11.98 1.69 15.81
C HIS A 631 -12.85 1.97 14.56
N PRO A 632 -12.31 2.59 13.49
CA PRO A 632 -13.07 3.01 12.29
C PRO A 632 -13.42 1.89 11.29
N LEU A 633 -12.95 0.66 11.47
CA LEU A 633 -13.12 -0.45 10.52
C LEU A 633 -14.55 -1.02 10.48
N LEU A 634 -15.31 -0.91 11.56
CA LEU A 634 -16.60 -1.59 11.76
C LEU A 634 -17.76 -0.63 12.06
N ALA A 635 -17.50 0.69 12.07
CA ALA A 635 -18.46 1.72 12.46
C ALA A 635 -19.56 1.99 11.40
N ASP A 636 -19.41 1.49 10.16
CA ASP A 636 -20.39 1.71 9.08
C ASP A 636 -21.56 0.70 9.09
N ARG A 637 -21.60 -0.23 10.05
CA ARG A 637 -22.61 -1.31 10.13
C ARG A 637 -24.04 -0.81 10.33
N ASP A 638 -24.23 0.39 10.89
CA ASP A 638 -25.55 0.91 11.27
C ASP A 638 -26.19 1.90 10.29
N ARG A 639 -25.51 2.33 9.22
CA ARG A 639 -26.09 3.29 8.27
C ARG A 639 -26.84 2.66 7.10
N GLY A 640 -26.68 1.34 6.89
CA GLY A 640 -27.32 0.60 5.79
C GLY A 640 -28.66 -0.06 6.11
N SER A 641 -29.08 -0.13 7.39
CA SER A 641 -30.33 -0.82 7.79
C SER A 641 -31.54 0.10 7.97
N GLN A 642 -31.37 1.41 7.74
CA GLN A 642 -32.45 2.39 7.69
C GLN A 642 -32.48 3.09 6.33
N ARG A 643 -32.90 2.39 5.27
CA ARG A 643 -33.52 2.99 4.09
C ARG A 643 -34.34 1.97 3.31
#